data_AF-A0AAD2FQJ6-F1
#
_entry.id   AF-A0AAD2FQJ6-F1
#
_cell.length_a   1.000
_cell.length_b   1.000
_cell.length_c   1.000
_cell.angle_alpha   90.00
_cell.angle_beta   90.00
_cell.angle_gamma   90.00
#
_symmetry.space_group_name_H-M   'P 1'
#
loop_
_entity.id
_entity.type
_entity.pdbx_description
1 polymer ?
#
loop_
_entity_poly.entity_id
_entity_poly.type
_entity_poly.pdbx_seq_one_letter_code
_entity_poly.pdbx_strand_id
1 'polypeptide(L)'
;MSSEPSFDNVLDDYLSLAIGVICAWLIPHVAIEIAEYRYEISRSPAWKGYERQTKGMDTITNAAIFAVSTAGISLAGSAAVVALLTQGMDWRVQAIVTGLSRITGAVVIFFISYKTPKWIGVYWSNKHDYGEPVGATERHLRFNVQWSIWRLFGQIYFLSLLFFCGAEPIKIPLSAFCGIVVGFVIWYFVYLGRTKLQQQRKKVAIFLASLISVASAIAFSSGCWYIQQVWGRDRRNDDMLTFGSFLTWLLLAGMVHVAMYTNTMRKDRETAALPPEQRKRRKYRTRHFHPKHMSKLRRQLERSCSTDENQELERDMDDSSWDHEREMNGDDGDDIFVDISKDGKEDIEGDDLEGDEATRNEESGSSLSDVEAPKGANAASSDKTRTDAAGRLRRLDSMDTNDSELLLEEITENESWFSLVRLHCCGNAERAGERPKKSRLEKTVSGFKWTMGFVVNAFFAFLVIVNIGATHQNNAVRQNLPKAYELLYPPDYNNGTVCAWDNNGPDSIIQTFDTPDDARAANFSIVHCGACAACSTWQDLRLQWTTRSYLADAAQDCTKRAFLGGSEAVQECNEDEDMIGFSEECATCWTVDQLCAKKNCVFIFFQGVMINKLTNFQVGPNEITSATCDEAMCGPEFVPCSGATRRRMDIISTIARPLDQQCRIINQDWETIFDHP
;
A
#
# COMPACT_ATOMS: atom_id res chain seq x y z
N MET A 1 -12.96 -1.91 -35.22
CA MET A 1 -12.59 -2.88 -34.16
C MET A 1 -11.20 -3.40 -34.46
N SER A 2 -10.17 -2.70 -34.01
CA SER A 2 -8.84 -3.29 -33.88
C SER A 2 -8.96 -4.41 -32.86
N SER A 3 -8.65 -5.65 -33.25
CA SER A 3 -8.57 -6.79 -32.32
C SER A 3 -7.71 -6.38 -31.14
N GLU A 4 -8.30 -6.31 -29.94
CA GLU A 4 -7.52 -6.18 -28.71
C GLU A 4 -6.45 -7.28 -28.76
N PRO A 5 -5.17 -6.95 -28.58
CA PRO A 5 -4.13 -7.96 -28.58
C PRO A 5 -4.46 -8.97 -27.49
N SER A 6 -4.84 -10.20 -27.88
CA SER A 6 -5.00 -11.30 -26.95
C SER A 6 -3.61 -11.64 -26.42
N PHE A 7 -3.29 -11.10 -25.25
CA PHE A 7 -2.05 -11.37 -24.55
C PHE A 7 -2.13 -12.78 -23.95
N ASP A 8 -2.12 -13.81 -24.79
CA ASP A 8 -2.33 -15.21 -24.42
C ASP A 8 -1.10 -15.85 -23.78
N ASN A 9 -0.51 -15.20 -22.77
CA ASN A 9 0.34 -15.92 -21.83
C ASN A 9 -0.56 -16.54 -20.77
N VAL A 10 -0.95 -17.79 -21.01
CA VAL A 10 -1.75 -18.62 -20.09
C VAL A 10 -1.28 -18.49 -18.64
N LEU A 11 0.03 -18.39 -18.38
CA LEU A 11 0.55 -18.26 -17.01
C LEU A 11 0.30 -16.88 -16.38
N ASP A 12 0.31 -15.82 -17.19
CA ASP A 12 0.07 -14.44 -16.77
C ASP A 12 -1.41 -14.21 -16.45
N ASP A 13 -2.28 -14.98 -17.09
CA ASP A 13 -3.71 -14.98 -16.79
C ASP A 13 -4.04 -15.63 -15.46
N TYR A 14 -3.20 -16.49 -14.89
CA TYR A 14 -3.54 -17.21 -13.67
C TYR A 14 -2.76 -16.76 -12.42
N LEU A 15 -1.62 -16.08 -12.56
CA LEU A 15 -0.72 -15.80 -11.43
C LEU A 15 -0.30 -14.32 -11.32
N SER A 16 -0.49 -13.76 -10.13
CA SER A 16 0.12 -12.49 -9.72
C SER A 16 1.51 -12.75 -9.13
N LEU A 17 2.54 -12.39 -9.90
CA LEU A 17 3.94 -12.65 -9.54
C LEU A 17 4.32 -12.02 -8.19
N ALA A 18 3.92 -10.78 -7.91
CA ALA A 18 4.25 -10.13 -6.64
C ALA A 18 3.69 -10.90 -5.44
N ILE A 19 2.41 -11.30 -5.48
CA ILE A 19 1.76 -12.02 -4.39
C ILE A 19 2.50 -13.34 -4.12
N GLY A 20 2.76 -14.12 -5.17
CA GLY A 20 3.47 -15.38 -5.03
C GLY A 20 4.89 -15.21 -4.49
N VAL A 21 5.64 -14.21 -4.98
CA VAL A 21 7.00 -13.93 -4.50
C VAL A 21 7.00 -13.43 -3.05
N ILE A 22 6.05 -12.58 -2.65
CA ILE A 22 5.92 -12.08 -1.29
C ILE A 22 5.67 -13.27 -0.34
N CYS A 23 4.74 -14.16 -0.67
CA CYS A 23 4.52 -15.39 0.08
C CYS A 23 5.79 -16.26 0.13
N ALA A 24 6.50 -16.42 -0.99
CA ALA A 24 7.75 -17.19 -1.05
C ALA A 24 8.86 -16.58 -0.18
N TRP A 25 8.91 -15.26 -0.02
CA TRP A 25 9.86 -14.57 0.84
C TRP A 25 9.49 -14.68 2.33
N LEU A 26 8.20 -14.61 2.66
CA LEU A 26 7.72 -14.66 4.04
C LEU A 26 8.06 -15.98 4.72
N ILE A 27 7.85 -17.13 4.05
CA ILE A 27 8.07 -18.46 4.63
C ILE A 27 9.47 -18.64 5.24
N PRO A 28 10.58 -18.52 4.48
CA PRO A 28 11.92 -18.66 5.04
C PRO A 28 12.22 -17.57 6.08
N HIS A 29 11.68 -16.37 5.92
CA HIS A 29 11.93 -15.28 6.86
C HIS A 29 11.27 -15.52 8.23
N VAL A 30 10.01 -15.94 8.25
CA VAL A 30 9.28 -16.32 9.48
C VAL A 30 9.93 -17.54 10.12
N ALA A 31 10.25 -18.58 9.33
CA ALA A 31 10.88 -19.79 9.86
C ALA A 31 12.25 -19.51 10.50
N ILE A 32 13.04 -18.60 9.92
CA ILE A 32 14.34 -18.20 10.48
C ILE A 32 14.16 -17.35 11.74
N GLU A 33 13.18 -16.45 11.77
CA GLU A 33 12.88 -15.65 12.97
C GLU A 33 12.48 -16.56 14.15
N ILE A 34 11.60 -17.53 13.91
CA ILE A 34 11.22 -18.55 14.90
C ILE A 34 12.46 -19.34 15.36
N ALA A 35 13.30 -19.79 14.43
CA ALA A 35 14.51 -20.54 14.76
C ALA A 35 15.50 -19.70 15.60
N GLU A 36 15.59 -18.39 15.37
CA GLU A 36 16.40 -17.47 16.17
C GLU A 36 15.85 -17.33 17.59
N TYR A 37 14.53 -17.12 17.77
CA TYR A 37 13.93 -17.09 19.11
C TYR A 37 14.14 -18.40 19.88
N ARG A 38 13.94 -19.54 19.22
CA ARG A 38 14.16 -20.87 19.82
C ARG A 38 15.63 -21.05 20.24
N TYR A 39 16.55 -20.61 19.39
CA TYR A 39 17.98 -20.65 19.69
C TYR A 39 18.32 -19.81 20.92
N GLU A 40 17.80 -18.59 21.00
CA GLU A 40 18.11 -17.69 22.11
C GLU A 40 17.44 -18.15 23.43
N ILE A 41 16.25 -18.77 23.41
CA ILE A 41 15.67 -19.44 24.59
C ILE A 41 16.60 -20.54 25.10
N SER A 42 17.12 -21.39 24.21
CA SER A 42 18.00 -22.51 24.63
C SER A 42 19.28 -22.05 25.32
N ARG A 43 19.67 -20.78 25.15
CA ARG A 43 20.86 -20.16 25.74
C ARG A 43 20.58 -19.25 26.92
N SER A 44 19.34 -18.78 27.06
CA SER A 44 18.98 -17.78 28.05
C SER A 44 18.99 -18.39 29.46
N PRO A 45 19.70 -17.78 30.43
CA PRO A 45 19.67 -18.22 31.83
C PRO A 45 18.26 -18.18 32.44
N ALA A 46 17.42 -17.24 32.01
CA ALA A 46 16.04 -17.08 32.50
C ALA A 46 15.17 -18.30 32.15
N TRP A 47 15.50 -18.97 31.05
CA TRP A 47 14.82 -20.16 30.54
C TRP A 47 15.65 -21.42 30.78
N LYS A 48 16.43 -21.49 31.86
CA LYS A 48 17.17 -22.70 32.23
C LYS A 48 16.21 -23.73 32.87
N GLY A 49 16.37 -25.00 32.53
CA GLY A 49 15.50 -26.10 32.99
C GLY A 49 14.59 -26.62 31.88
N TYR A 50 14.39 -27.94 31.81
CA TYR A 50 13.68 -28.60 30.73
C TYR A 50 12.23 -28.10 30.58
N GLU A 51 11.51 -27.96 31.70
CA GLU A 51 10.12 -27.51 31.73
C GLU A 51 9.97 -26.07 31.21
N ARG A 52 10.78 -25.14 31.74
CA ARG A 52 10.79 -23.74 31.28
C ARG A 52 11.15 -23.63 29.80
N GLN A 53 12.14 -24.40 29.32
CA GLN A 53 12.50 -24.40 27.89
C GLN A 53 11.35 -24.88 27.02
N THR A 54 10.69 -25.98 27.41
CA THR A 54 9.54 -26.53 26.66
C THR A 54 8.41 -25.51 26.60
N LYS A 55 8.04 -24.94 27.75
CA LYS A 55 7.04 -23.86 27.84
C LYS A 55 7.41 -22.65 26.98
N GLY A 56 8.67 -22.24 26.96
CA GLY A 56 9.16 -21.17 26.10
C GLY A 56 9.06 -21.50 24.60
N MET A 57 9.35 -22.74 24.20
CA MET A 57 9.23 -23.20 22.81
C MET A 57 7.77 -23.25 22.34
N ASP A 58 6.86 -23.71 23.20
CA ASP A 58 5.43 -23.72 22.95
C ASP A 58 4.89 -22.29 22.84
N THR A 59 5.33 -21.40 23.73
CA THR A 59 5.00 -19.97 23.68
C THR A 59 5.42 -19.34 22.35
N ILE A 60 6.65 -19.58 21.87
CA ILE A 60 7.09 -19.08 20.56
C ILE A 60 6.19 -19.62 19.44
N THR A 61 5.87 -20.91 19.48
CA THR A 61 5.11 -21.58 18.42
C THR A 61 3.68 -21.05 18.35
N ASN A 62 3.00 -20.97 19.49
CA ASN A 62 1.64 -20.43 19.58
C ASN A 62 1.60 -18.94 19.21
N ALA A 63 2.58 -18.16 19.68
CA ALA A 63 2.72 -16.75 19.32
C ALA A 63 2.89 -16.56 17.80
N ALA A 64 3.71 -17.40 17.16
CA ALA A 64 3.95 -17.35 15.73
C ALA A 64 2.74 -17.78 14.91
N ILE A 65 2.07 -18.89 15.29
CA ILE A 65 0.84 -19.36 14.63
C ILE A 65 -0.24 -18.30 14.70
N PHE A 66 -0.45 -17.71 15.89
CA PHE A 66 -1.42 -16.63 16.07
C PHE A 66 -1.10 -15.43 15.18
N ALA A 67 0.16 -14.97 15.16
CA ALA A 67 0.57 -13.83 14.35
C ALA A 67 0.41 -14.08 12.84
N VAL A 68 0.80 -15.26 12.35
CA VAL A 68 0.66 -15.62 10.93
C VAL A 68 -0.81 -15.76 10.55
N SER A 69 -1.63 -16.39 11.39
CA SER A 69 -3.06 -16.62 11.11
C SER A 69 -3.82 -15.31 11.06
N THR A 70 -3.63 -14.45 12.06
CA THR A 70 -4.28 -13.12 12.12
C THR A 70 -3.85 -12.22 10.95
N ALA A 71 -2.56 -12.18 10.62
CA ALA A 71 -2.07 -11.44 9.45
C ALA A 71 -2.61 -12.00 8.13
N GLY A 72 -2.68 -13.34 8.00
CA GLY A 72 -3.25 -14.01 6.84
C GLY A 72 -4.73 -13.70 6.62
N ILE A 73 -5.54 -13.76 7.68
CA ILE A 73 -6.96 -13.39 7.65
C ILE A 73 -7.14 -11.92 7.25
N SER A 74 -6.37 -11.01 7.86
CA SER A 74 -6.42 -9.58 7.55
C SER A 74 -6.07 -9.30 6.08
N LEU A 75 -5.03 -9.96 5.56
CA LEU A 75 -4.61 -9.82 4.17
C LEU A 75 -5.66 -10.40 3.21
N ALA A 76 -6.21 -11.57 3.50
CA ALA A 76 -7.23 -12.21 2.66
C ALA A 76 -8.54 -11.41 2.62
N GLY A 77 -9.00 -10.91 3.77
CA GLY A 77 -10.19 -10.06 3.84
C GLY A 77 -10.01 -8.77 3.04
N SER A 78 -8.87 -8.11 3.19
CA SER A 78 -8.57 -6.87 2.45
C SER A 78 -8.38 -7.13 0.96
N ALA A 79 -7.80 -8.27 0.59
CA ALA A 79 -7.68 -8.69 -0.80
C ALA A 79 -9.04 -8.86 -1.47
N ALA A 80 -9.99 -9.53 -0.80
CA ALA A 80 -11.35 -9.69 -1.29
C ALA A 80 -12.05 -8.34 -1.45
N VAL A 81 -11.97 -7.46 -0.44
CA VAL A 81 -12.60 -6.12 -0.48
C VAL A 81 -12.02 -5.28 -1.63
N VAL A 82 -10.69 -5.19 -1.75
CA VAL A 82 -10.06 -4.40 -2.82
C VAL A 82 -10.37 -4.97 -4.20
N ALA A 83 -10.32 -6.30 -4.38
CA ALA A 83 -10.64 -6.93 -5.65
C ALA A 83 -12.10 -6.65 -6.08
N LEU A 84 -13.06 -6.72 -5.14
CA LEU A 84 -14.46 -6.39 -5.40
C LEU A 84 -14.66 -4.92 -5.77
N LEU A 85 -14.03 -3.99 -5.02
CA LEU A 85 -14.16 -2.55 -5.24
C LEU A 85 -13.47 -2.06 -6.52
N THR A 86 -12.61 -2.87 -7.11
CA THR A 86 -11.85 -2.53 -8.33
C THR A 86 -12.25 -3.41 -9.53
N GLN A 87 -13.39 -4.09 -9.47
CA GLN A 87 -13.95 -4.79 -10.63
C GLN A 87 -14.29 -3.81 -11.76
N GLY A 88 -13.85 -4.11 -12.98
CA GLY A 88 -14.06 -3.23 -14.13
C GLY A 88 -13.10 -2.05 -14.23
N MET A 89 -11.97 -2.11 -13.50
CA MET A 89 -10.84 -1.21 -13.66
C MET A 89 -10.36 -1.18 -15.12
N ASP A 90 -9.88 -0.02 -15.58
CA ASP A 90 -9.35 0.15 -16.93
C ASP A 90 -8.18 -0.81 -17.21
N TRP A 91 -8.19 -1.47 -18.37
CA TRP A 91 -7.22 -2.50 -18.72
C TRP A 91 -5.78 -1.95 -18.79
N ARG A 92 -5.59 -0.67 -19.13
CA ARG A 92 -4.27 -0.01 -19.18
C ARG A 92 -3.71 0.13 -17.78
N VAL A 93 -4.57 0.51 -16.85
CA VAL A 93 -4.22 0.60 -15.43
C VAL A 93 -3.89 -0.78 -14.91
N GLN A 94 -4.68 -1.80 -15.28
CA GLN A 94 -4.40 -3.19 -14.93
C GLN A 94 -3.04 -3.64 -15.48
N ALA A 95 -2.69 -3.26 -16.71
CA ALA A 95 -1.37 -3.53 -17.29
C ALA A 95 -0.24 -2.81 -16.54
N ILE A 96 -0.42 -1.55 -16.13
CA ILE A 96 0.56 -0.84 -15.28
C ILE A 96 0.71 -1.51 -13.92
N VAL A 97 -0.40 -1.83 -13.23
CA VAL A 97 -0.39 -2.52 -11.94
C VAL A 97 0.28 -3.89 -12.06
N THR A 98 0.06 -4.60 -13.17
CA THR A 98 0.75 -5.87 -13.48
C THR A 98 2.25 -5.67 -13.70
N GLY A 99 2.65 -4.64 -14.45
CA GLY A 99 4.05 -4.27 -14.62
C GLY A 99 4.74 -3.91 -13.30
N LEU A 100 4.08 -3.09 -12.47
CA LEU A 100 4.55 -2.74 -11.12
C LEU A 100 4.62 -3.95 -10.18
N SER A 101 3.68 -4.89 -10.30
CA SER A 101 3.71 -6.18 -9.61
C SER A 101 4.97 -6.96 -9.97
N ARG A 102 5.32 -7.05 -11.25
CA ARG A 102 6.54 -7.74 -11.68
C ARG A 102 7.83 -7.06 -11.24
N ILE A 103 7.89 -5.72 -11.32
CA ILE A 103 9.04 -4.94 -10.82
C ILE A 103 9.19 -5.13 -9.31
N THR A 104 8.09 -5.06 -8.56
CA THR A 104 8.10 -5.27 -7.12
C THR A 104 8.50 -6.71 -6.77
N GLY A 105 7.94 -7.69 -7.47
CA GLY A 105 8.33 -9.09 -7.40
C GLY A 105 9.83 -9.26 -7.64
N ALA A 106 10.39 -8.60 -8.67
CA ALA A 106 11.81 -8.61 -8.93
C ALA A 106 12.65 -8.09 -7.75
N VAL A 107 12.26 -6.97 -7.14
CA VAL A 107 12.91 -6.42 -5.94
C VAL A 107 12.86 -7.42 -4.78
N VAL A 108 11.72 -8.07 -4.55
CA VAL A 108 11.58 -9.07 -3.46
C VAL A 108 12.38 -10.34 -3.77
N ILE A 109 12.38 -10.84 -5.02
CA ILE A 109 13.25 -11.94 -5.47
C ILE A 109 14.72 -11.58 -5.23
N PHE A 110 15.12 -10.35 -5.56
CA PHE A 110 16.47 -9.87 -5.28
C PHE A 110 16.77 -9.85 -3.78
N PHE A 111 15.83 -9.44 -2.92
CA PHE A 111 16.00 -9.55 -1.48
C PHE A 111 16.13 -10.99 -1.00
N ILE A 112 15.42 -11.96 -1.59
CA ILE A 112 15.63 -13.39 -1.33
C ILE A 112 17.07 -13.78 -1.73
N SER A 113 17.53 -13.38 -2.92
CA SER A 113 18.88 -13.65 -3.40
C SER A 113 19.94 -13.13 -2.41
N TYR A 114 19.78 -11.87 -1.98
CA TYR A 114 20.65 -11.22 -0.98
C TYR A 114 20.62 -11.91 0.39
N LYS A 115 19.42 -12.28 0.87
CA LYS A 115 19.24 -12.87 2.21
C LYS A 115 19.66 -14.33 2.26
N THR A 116 19.57 -15.08 1.16
CA THR A 116 19.86 -16.52 1.14
C THR A 116 21.29 -16.86 1.59
N PRO A 117 22.37 -16.22 1.08
CA PRO A 117 23.72 -16.42 1.59
C PRO A 117 23.88 -16.03 3.07
N LYS A 118 23.14 -15.01 3.53
CA LYS A 118 23.12 -14.61 4.94
C LYS A 118 22.46 -15.68 5.81
N TRP A 119 21.33 -16.22 5.35
CA TRP A 119 20.64 -17.32 5.99
C TRP A 119 21.52 -18.57 6.05
N ILE A 120 22.21 -18.94 4.97
CA ILE A 120 23.15 -20.09 4.95
C ILE A 120 24.37 -19.86 5.89
N GLY A 121 24.64 -18.62 6.30
CA GLY A 121 25.79 -18.26 7.14
C GLY A 121 27.08 -18.06 6.34
N VAL A 122 26.95 -17.64 5.08
CA VAL A 122 28.06 -17.21 4.23
C VAL A 122 28.30 -15.72 4.38
N TYR A 123 27.24 -14.89 4.37
CA TYR A 123 27.37 -13.46 4.63
C TYR A 123 27.34 -13.14 6.12
N TRP A 124 28.11 -12.13 6.53
CA TRP A 124 28.14 -11.65 7.89
C TRP A 124 26.75 -11.14 8.34
N SER A 125 26.33 -11.47 9.56
CA SER A 125 25.06 -11.05 10.15
C SER A 125 25.26 -10.38 11.50
N ASN A 126 24.83 -9.13 11.62
CA ASN A 126 24.88 -8.37 12.87
C ASN A 126 23.81 -8.80 13.90
N LYS A 127 22.90 -9.73 13.56
CA LYS A 127 21.74 -10.05 14.42
C LYS A 127 22.13 -10.73 15.75
N HIS A 128 23.31 -11.34 15.86
CA HIS A 128 23.71 -12.16 17.02
C HIS A 128 24.55 -11.44 18.07
N ASP A 129 24.74 -10.11 17.98
CA ASP A 129 25.63 -9.43 18.93
C ASP A 129 24.94 -8.99 20.23
N TYR A 130 23.63 -8.87 20.24
CA TYR A 130 22.88 -8.42 21.40
C TYR A 130 22.54 -9.63 22.28
N GLY A 131 23.22 -9.76 23.42
CA GLY A 131 22.79 -10.65 24.51
C GLY A 131 21.57 -10.09 25.23
N GLU A 132 20.64 -9.49 24.49
CA GLU A 132 19.40 -9.01 25.06
C GLU A 132 18.60 -10.22 25.52
N PRO A 133 18.16 -10.24 26.79
CA PRO A 133 17.38 -11.35 27.29
C PRO A 133 16.12 -11.48 26.43
N VAL A 134 15.94 -12.66 25.86
CA VAL A 134 14.70 -13.06 25.19
C VAL A 134 13.62 -13.09 26.26
N GLY A 135 12.88 -11.99 26.39
CA GLY A 135 11.77 -11.79 27.33
C GLY A 135 11.86 -12.58 28.63
N ALA A 136 12.17 -11.91 29.75
CA ALA A 136 12.29 -12.59 31.05
C ALA A 136 11.01 -13.36 31.45
N THR A 137 9.86 -12.96 30.92
CA THR A 137 8.55 -13.58 31.15
C THR A 137 7.94 -14.13 29.87
N GLU A 138 7.01 -15.09 30.01
CA GLU A 138 6.26 -15.66 28.89
C GLU A 138 5.50 -14.59 28.08
N ARG A 139 4.86 -13.64 28.77
CA ARG A 139 4.11 -12.55 28.15
C ARG A 139 5.00 -11.68 27.28
N HIS A 140 6.19 -11.34 27.77
CA HIS A 140 7.16 -10.54 27.03
C HIS A 140 7.70 -11.31 25.81
N LEU A 141 7.99 -12.60 25.96
CA LEU A 141 8.39 -13.49 24.87
C LEU A 141 7.31 -13.55 23.78
N ARG A 142 6.06 -13.81 24.17
CA ARG A 142 4.89 -13.88 23.27
C ARG A 142 4.73 -12.60 22.46
N PHE A 143 4.75 -11.45 23.14
CA PHE A 143 4.65 -10.14 22.48
C PHE A 143 5.80 -9.91 21.50
N ASN A 144 7.05 -10.19 21.88
CA ASN A 144 8.19 -9.98 21.01
C ASN A 144 8.13 -10.83 19.73
N VAL A 145 7.76 -12.11 19.86
CA VAL A 145 7.58 -13.01 18.72
C VAL A 145 6.45 -12.50 17.81
N GLN A 146 5.28 -12.20 18.39
CA GLN A 146 4.13 -11.68 17.65
C GLN A 146 4.48 -10.38 16.92
N TRP A 147 5.04 -9.41 17.62
CA TRP A 147 5.40 -8.10 17.09
C TRP A 147 6.46 -8.19 15.99
N SER A 148 7.47 -9.06 16.14
CA SER A 148 8.48 -9.27 15.10
C SER A 148 7.86 -9.80 13.80
N ILE A 149 6.97 -10.79 13.91
CA ILE A 149 6.26 -11.36 12.76
C ILE A 149 5.27 -10.36 12.17
N TRP A 150 4.46 -9.69 13.00
CA TRP A 150 3.52 -8.65 12.55
C TRP A 150 4.20 -7.51 11.80
N ARG A 151 5.38 -7.07 12.26
CA ARG A 151 6.17 -6.05 11.57
C ARG A 151 6.58 -6.52 10.17
N LEU A 152 6.86 -7.82 10.00
CA LEU A 152 7.19 -8.39 8.69
C LEU A 152 6.00 -8.29 7.73
N PHE A 153 4.80 -8.65 8.17
CA PHE A 153 3.57 -8.54 7.39
C PHE A 153 3.18 -7.07 7.15
N GLY A 154 3.27 -6.21 8.16
CA GLY A 154 2.95 -4.78 8.03
C GLY A 154 3.82 -4.06 6.99
N GLN A 155 5.08 -4.47 6.82
CA GLN A 155 5.98 -3.87 5.81
C GLN A 155 5.55 -4.14 4.36
N ILE A 156 4.84 -5.23 4.11
CA ILE A 156 4.40 -5.67 2.78
C ILE A 156 2.89 -5.50 2.58
N TYR A 157 2.15 -5.08 3.61
CA TYR A 157 0.70 -5.09 3.61
C TYR A 157 0.12 -4.15 2.54
N PHE A 158 0.41 -2.84 2.61
CA PHE A 158 -0.08 -1.88 1.62
C PHE A 158 0.49 -2.11 0.23
N LEU A 159 1.73 -2.59 0.16
CA LEU A 159 2.34 -3.04 -1.09
C LEU A 159 1.51 -4.15 -1.76
N SER A 160 1.03 -5.12 -0.97
CA SER A 160 0.23 -6.24 -1.47
C SER A 160 -1.17 -5.78 -1.91
N LEU A 161 -1.76 -4.79 -1.23
CA LEU A 161 -3.09 -4.27 -1.56
C LEU A 161 -3.19 -3.77 -3.00
N LEU A 162 -2.15 -3.11 -3.53
CA LEU A 162 -2.15 -2.66 -4.91
C LEU A 162 -2.29 -3.83 -5.90
N PHE A 163 -1.72 -4.99 -5.60
CA PHE A 163 -1.74 -6.14 -6.50
C PHE A 163 -3.03 -6.96 -6.42
N PHE A 164 -3.95 -6.58 -5.53
CA PHE A 164 -5.31 -7.07 -5.51
C PHE A 164 -6.24 -6.22 -6.40
N CYS A 165 -5.82 -5.02 -6.84
CA CYS A 165 -6.61 -4.17 -7.71
C CYS A 165 -6.84 -4.82 -9.08
N GLY A 166 -8.10 -5.02 -9.46
CA GLY A 166 -8.50 -5.67 -10.71
C GLY A 166 -8.04 -7.13 -10.85
N ALA A 167 -7.60 -7.76 -9.76
CA ALA A 167 -7.23 -9.17 -9.78
C ALA A 167 -8.51 -10.02 -9.74
N GLU A 168 -8.56 -11.06 -10.57
CA GLU A 168 -9.65 -12.04 -10.44
C GLU A 168 -9.51 -12.78 -9.10
N PRO A 169 -10.63 -13.05 -8.40
CA PRO A 169 -10.61 -13.67 -7.08
C PRO A 169 -9.84 -15.00 -7.00
N ILE A 170 -9.77 -15.76 -8.10
CA ILE A 170 -9.04 -17.04 -8.17
C ILE A 170 -7.51 -16.88 -8.26
N LYS A 171 -7.02 -15.80 -8.86
CA LYS A 171 -5.57 -15.58 -9.06
C LYS A 171 -4.85 -15.37 -7.73
N ILE A 172 -5.51 -14.72 -6.76
CA ILE A 172 -4.93 -14.39 -5.45
C ILE A 172 -4.56 -15.65 -4.64
N PRO A 173 -5.49 -16.57 -4.32
CA PRO A 173 -5.18 -17.77 -3.54
C PRO A 173 -4.23 -18.71 -4.28
N LEU A 174 -4.37 -18.83 -5.62
CA LEU A 174 -3.47 -19.66 -6.42
C LEU A 174 -2.02 -19.14 -6.38
N SER A 175 -1.84 -17.82 -6.55
CA SER A 175 -0.53 -17.17 -6.43
C SER A 175 0.08 -17.34 -5.05
N ALA A 176 -0.71 -17.13 -4.00
CA ALA A 176 -0.28 -17.32 -2.63
C ALA A 176 0.16 -18.78 -2.37
N PHE A 177 -0.62 -19.76 -2.84
CA PHE A 177 -0.30 -21.18 -2.72
C PHE A 177 1.01 -21.54 -3.43
N CYS A 178 1.18 -21.15 -4.70
CA CYS A 178 2.43 -21.36 -5.44
C CYS A 178 3.62 -20.70 -4.70
N GLY A 179 3.43 -19.49 -4.20
CA GLY A 179 4.41 -18.78 -3.40
C GLY A 179 4.83 -19.52 -2.13
N ILE A 180 3.86 -20.04 -1.37
CA ILE A 180 4.12 -20.83 -0.16
C ILE A 180 4.96 -22.08 -0.48
N VAL A 181 4.60 -22.82 -1.54
CA VAL A 181 5.35 -24.01 -1.98
C VAL A 181 6.80 -23.63 -2.33
N VAL A 182 7.01 -22.59 -3.13
CA VAL A 182 8.35 -22.10 -3.48
C VAL A 182 9.12 -21.64 -2.24
N GLY A 183 8.45 -20.98 -1.29
CA GLY A 183 9.04 -20.55 -0.02
C GLY A 183 9.55 -21.72 0.82
N PHE A 184 8.79 -22.82 0.90
CA PHE A 184 9.24 -24.05 1.57
C PHE A 184 10.44 -24.69 0.87
N VAL A 185 10.48 -24.69 -0.47
CA VAL A 185 11.64 -25.17 -1.24
C VAL A 185 12.88 -24.34 -0.93
N ILE A 186 12.78 -23.01 -0.93
CA ILE A 186 13.89 -22.11 -0.56
C ILE A 186 14.35 -22.39 0.88
N TRP A 187 13.42 -22.50 1.81
CA TRP A 187 13.71 -22.81 3.21
C TRP A 187 14.42 -24.17 3.35
N TYR A 188 13.99 -25.20 2.60
CA TYR A 188 14.63 -26.51 2.58
C TYR A 188 16.08 -26.44 2.09
N PHE A 189 16.36 -25.68 1.02
CA PHE A 189 17.74 -25.47 0.56
C PHE A 189 18.60 -24.71 1.59
N VAL A 190 18.05 -23.71 2.27
CA VAL A 190 18.72 -23.04 3.38
C VAL A 190 19.03 -24.02 4.51
N TYR A 191 18.07 -24.89 4.85
CA TYR A 191 18.25 -25.94 5.84
C TYR A 191 19.35 -26.94 5.45
N LEU A 192 19.35 -27.42 4.21
CA LEU A 192 20.39 -28.31 3.68
C LEU A 192 21.77 -27.65 3.70
N GLY A 193 21.85 -26.38 3.30
CA GLY A 193 23.07 -25.59 3.32
C GLY A 193 23.66 -25.45 4.73
N ARG A 194 22.80 -25.30 5.74
CA ARG A 194 23.21 -25.21 7.16
C ARG A 194 23.61 -26.56 7.77
N THR A 195 22.91 -27.63 7.41
CA THR A 195 23.02 -28.92 8.10
C THR A 195 23.91 -29.93 7.39
N LYS A 196 23.57 -30.29 6.14
CA LYS A 196 24.21 -31.38 5.39
C LYS A 196 25.38 -30.90 4.53
N LEU A 197 25.32 -29.69 3.99
CA LEU A 197 26.27 -29.19 2.98
C LEU A 197 27.28 -28.17 3.53
N GLN A 198 27.71 -28.32 4.79
CA GLN A 198 28.57 -27.33 5.46
C GLN A 198 29.89 -27.05 4.73
N GLN A 199 30.52 -28.08 4.15
CA GLN A 199 31.76 -27.92 3.37
C GLN A 199 31.55 -27.19 2.04
N GLN A 200 30.36 -27.32 1.46
CA GLN A 200 30.01 -26.75 0.16
C GLN A 200 29.14 -25.48 0.27
N ARG A 201 28.86 -24.99 1.49
CA ARG A 201 27.94 -23.88 1.74
C ARG A 201 28.21 -22.62 0.90
N LYS A 202 29.48 -22.32 0.61
CA LYS A 202 29.87 -21.19 -0.24
C LYS A 202 29.45 -21.41 -1.69
N LYS A 203 29.68 -22.61 -2.24
CA LYS A 203 29.29 -22.97 -3.62
C LYS A 203 27.77 -22.94 -3.76
N VAL A 204 27.05 -23.53 -2.81
CA VAL A 204 25.58 -23.54 -2.77
C VAL A 204 25.02 -22.12 -2.68
N ALA A 205 25.57 -21.28 -1.81
CA ALA A 205 25.10 -19.89 -1.66
C ALA A 205 25.34 -19.04 -2.92
N ILE A 206 26.50 -19.19 -3.58
CA ILE A 206 26.81 -18.49 -4.84
C ILE A 206 25.85 -18.95 -5.94
N PHE A 207 25.67 -20.27 -6.10
CA PHE A 207 24.76 -20.82 -7.11
C PHE A 207 23.32 -20.33 -6.92
N LEU A 208 22.78 -20.43 -5.69
CA LEU A 208 21.42 -19.97 -5.40
C LEU A 208 21.28 -18.46 -5.60
N ALA A 209 22.24 -17.66 -5.13
CA ALA A 209 22.20 -16.21 -5.33
C ALA A 209 22.21 -15.85 -6.83
N SER A 210 23.09 -16.44 -7.63
CA SER A 210 23.15 -16.21 -9.07
C SER A 210 21.84 -16.60 -9.77
N LEU A 211 21.28 -17.77 -9.47
CA LEU A 211 20.02 -18.24 -10.06
C LEU A 211 18.85 -17.30 -9.72
N ILE A 212 18.71 -16.93 -8.45
CA ILE A 212 17.63 -16.06 -7.96
C ILE A 212 17.81 -14.63 -8.52
N SER A 213 19.04 -14.13 -8.66
CA SER A 213 19.32 -12.82 -9.28
C SER A 213 18.98 -12.78 -10.76
N VAL A 214 19.19 -13.87 -11.52
CA VAL A 214 18.74 -13.96 -12.92
C VAL A 214 17.21 -13.96 -12.99
N ALA A 215 16.53 -14.74 -12.15
CA ALA A 215 15.06 -14.74 -12.08
C ALA A 215 14.51 -13.34 -11.74
N SER A 216 15.18 -12.62 -10.83
CA SER A 216 14.86 -11.22 -10.50
C SER A 216 15.01 -10.31 -11.72
N ALA A 217 16.09 -10.42 -12.49
CA ALA A 217 16.30 -9.61 -13.69
C ALA A 217 15.25 -9.88 -14.78
N ILE A 218 14.84 -11.14 -14.97
CA ILE A 218 13.76 -11.52 -15.88
C ILE A 218 12.44 -10.86 -15.46
N ALA A 219 12.09 -10.97 -14.17
CA ALA A 219 10.88 -10.35 -13.63
C ALA A 219 10.90 -8.82 -13.79
N PHE A 220 12.05 -8.17 -13.54
CA PHE A 220 12.18 -6.72 -13.67
C PHE A 220 11.97 -6.26 -15.12
N SER A 221 12.69 -6.89 -16.05
CA SER A 221 12.60 -6.61 -17.49
C SER A 221 11.19 -6.83 -18.02
N SER A 222 10.55 -7.94 -17.62
CA SER A 222 9.15 -8.21 -17.97
C SER A 222 8.20 -7.13 -17.43
N GLY A 223 8.40 -6.64 -16.20
CA GLY A 223 7.59 -5.55 -15.67
C GLY A 223 7.75 -4.22 -16.42
N CYS A 224 8.98 -3.89 -16.83
CA CYS A 224 9.24 -2.73 -17.70
C CYS A 224 8.51 -2.84 -19.04
N TRP A 225 8.48 -4.03 -19.64
CA TRP A 225 7.78 -4.28 -20.89
C TRP A 225 6.27 -4.00 -20.78
N TYR A 226 5.59 -4.45 -19.73
CA TYR A 226 4.16 -4.17 -19.51
C TYR A 226 3.85 -2.66 -19.42
N ILE A 227 4.67 -1.90 -18.67
CA ILE A 227 4.48 -0.45 -18.53
C ILE A 227 4.71 0.25 -19.87
N GLN A 228 5.72 -0.19 -20.63
CA GLN A 228 6.03 0.38 -21.94
C GLN A 228 4.91 0.21 -22.96
N GLN A 229 4.23 -0.95 -22.95
CA GLN A 229 3.07 -1.19 -23.84
C GLN A 229 1.95 -0.15 -23.62
N VAL A 230 1.71 0.24 -22.36
CA VAL A 230 0.69 1.24 -22.03
C VAL A 230 1.10 2.64 -22.48
N TRP A 231 2.38 2.99 -22.36
CA TRP A 231 2.88 4.31 -22.74
C TRP A 231 3.08 4.50 -24.25
N GLY A 232 2.74 3.50 -25.07
CA GLY A 232 2.63 3.66 -26.52
C GLY A 232 3.94 4.06 -27.22
N ARG A 233 5.08 3.64 -26.68
CA ARG A 233 6.39 3.94 -27.29
C ARG A 233 6.54 3.17 -28.60
N ASP A 234 7.23 3.78 -29.57
CA ASP A 234 7.54 3.18 -30.87
C ASP A 234 8.09 1.76 -30.73
N ARG A 235 7.45 0.78 -31.38
CA ARG A 235 7.71 -0.67 -31.25
C ARG A 235 9.18 -1.07 -31.43
N ARG A 236 9.95 -0.28 -32.20
CA ARG A 236 11.38 -0.52 -32.43
C ARG A 236 12.24 -0.29 -31.18
N ASN A 237 11.81 0.56 -30.25
CA ASN A 237 12.55 0.87 -29.02
C ASN A 237 12.21 -0.09 -27.86
N ASP A 238 11.21 -0.96 -28.02
CA ASP A 238 10.71 -1.85 -26.96
C ASP A 238 11.72 -2.95 -26.59
N ASP A 239 12.34 -3.57 -27.59
CA ASP A 239 13.32 -4.63 -27.38
C ASP A 239 14.58 -4.10 -26.67
N MET A 240 15.02 -2.89 -27.04
CA MET A 240 16.22 -2.28 -26.46
C MET A 240 16.03 -1.91 -24.98
N LEU A 241 14.86 -1.37 -24.61
CA LEU A 241 14.56 -1.04 -23.21
C LEU A 241 14.40 -2.31 -22.36
N THR A 242 13.72 -3.32 -22.90
CA THR A 242 13.50 -4.61 -22.22
C THR A 242 14.82 -5.33 -21.97
N PHE A 243 15.67 -5.47 -22.98
CA PHE A 243 17.00 -6.07 -22.83
C PHE A 243 17.95 -5.21 -21.97
N GLY A 244 17.92 -3.89 -22.16
CA GLY A 244 18.73 -2.95 -21.38
C GLY A 244 18.40 -2.97 -19.88
N SER A 245 17.11 -3.06 -19.54
CA SER A 245 16.66 -3.17 -18.14
C SER A 245 17.07 -4.50 -17.51
N PHE A 246 17.00 -5.62 -18.25
CA PHE A 246 17.50 -6.92 -17.80
C PHE A 246 19.00 -6.87 -17.43
N LEU A 247 19.84 -6.41 -18.37
CA LEU A 247 21.30 -6.35 -18.15
C LEU A 247 21.66 -5.38 -17.02
N THR A 248 21.05 -4.21 -17.00
CA THR A 248 21.29 -3.20 -15.95
C THR A 248 20.94 -3.74 -14.57
N TRP A 249 19.77 -4.40 -14.44
CA TRP A 249 19.34 -4.99 -13.17
C TRP A 249 20.27 -6.12 -12.72
N LEU A 250 20.68 -6.99 -13.65
CA LEU A 250 21.60 -8.10 -13.35
C LEU A 250 22.98 -7.59 -12.90
N LEU A 251 23.51 -6.57 -13.56
CA LEU A 251 24.77 -5.91 -13.16
C LEU A 251 24.65 -5.29 -11.76
N LEU A 252 23.56 -4.57 -11.48
CA LEU A 252 23.29 -4.00 -10.16
C LEU A 252 23.23 -5.08 -9.08
N ALA A 253 22.50 -6.16 -9.32
CA ALA A 253 22.42 -7.29 -8.39
C ALA A 253 23.81 -7.90 -8.13
N GLY A 254 24.61 -8.11 -9.19
CA GLY A 254 25.98 -8.59 -9.10
C GLY A 254 26.87 -7.68 -8.24
N MET A 255 26.81 -6.36 -8.46
CA MET A 255 27.57 -5.37 -7.67
C MET A 255 27.23 -5.43 -6.18
N VAL A 256 25.94 -5.55 -5.83
CA VAL A 256 25.52 -5.66 -4.42
C VAL A 256 26.06 -6.95 -3.79
N HIS A 257 26.01 -8.08 -4.50
CA HIS A 257 26.57 -9.33 -4.00
C HIS A 257 28.09 -9.26 -3.80
N VAL A 258 28.82 -8.60 -4.71
CA VAL A 258 30.26 -8.34 -4.57
C VAL A 258 30.53 -7.47 -3.34
N ALA A 259 29.80 -6.37 -3.17
CA ALA A 259 29.94 -5.48 -2.01
C ALA A 259 29.66 -6.18 -0.68
N MET A 260 28.65 -7.06 -0.63
CA MET A 260 28.32 -7.83 0.56
C MET A 260 29.36 -8.91 0.86
N TYR A 261 29.90 -9.55 -0.17
CA TYR A 261 30.99 -10.50 -0.04
C TYR A 261 32.27 -9.82 0.46
N THR A 262 32.65 -8.68 -0.10
CA THR A 262 33.84 -7.92 0.35
C THR A 262 33.67 -7.41 1.78
N ASN A 263 32.49 -6.91 2.16
CA ASN A 263 32.20 -6.51 3.53
C ASN A 263 32.30 -7.70 4.50
N THR A 264 31.78 -8.88 4.11
CA THR A 264 31.92 -10.11 4.89
C THR A 264 33.38 -10.47 5.09
N MET A 265 34.18 -10.46 4.02
CA MET A 265 35.62 -10.74 4.09
C MET A 265 36.36 -9.75 4.99
N ARG A 266 35.98 -8.46 4.97
CA ARG A 266 36.51 -7.45 5.88
C ARG A 266 36.17 -7.76 7.34
N LYS A 267 34.91 -8.10 7.65
CA LYS A 267 34.47 -8.46 9.00
C LYS A 267 35.12 -9.75 9.52
N ASP A 268 35.38 -10.70 8.64
CA ASP A 268 36.13 -11.91 8.98
C ASP A 268 37.59 -11.57 9.33
N ARG A 269 38.23 -10.65 8.61
CA ARG A 269 39.59 -10.14 8.93
C ARG A 269 39.62 -9.40 10.26
N GLU A 270 38.66 -8.49 10.50
CA GLU A 270 38.52 -7.80 11.79
C GLU A 270 38.36 -8.80 12.94
N THR A 271 37.50 -9.82 12.76
CA THR A 271 37.28 -10.86 13.78
C THR A 271 38.51 -11.77 13.97
N ALA A 272 39.31 -11.96 12.91
CA ALA A 272 40.57 -12.71 12.99
C ALA A 272 41.68 -11.93 13.71
N ALA A 273 41.65 -10.59 13.67
CA ALA A 273 42.60 -9.71 14.34
C ALA A 273 42.34 -9.54 15.85
N LEU A 274 41.15 -9.94 16.36
CA LEU A 274 40.84 -9.87 17.78
C LEU A 274 41.69 -10.84 18.63
N PRO A 275 42.01 -10.48 19.90
CA PRO A 275 42.73 -11.35 20.82
C PRO A 275 42.11 -12.76 20.92
N PRO A 276 42.91 -13.82 21.14
CA PRO A 276 42.43 -15.21 21.16
C PRO A 276 41.23 -15.45 22.08
N GLU A 277 41.19 -14.81 23.25
CA GLU A 277 40.08 -14.93 24.20
C GLU A 277 38.78 -14.30 23.68
N GLN A 278 38.86 -13.12 23.07
CA GLN A 278 37.71 -12.50 22.41
C GLN A 278 37.27 -13.30 21.17
N ARG A 279 38.25 -13.85 20.43
CA ARG A 279 38.00 -14.72 19.29
C ARG A 279 37.35 -16.04 19.72
N LYS A 280 37.74 -16.64 20.85
CA LYS A 280 37.08 -17.81 21.44
C LYS A 280 35.66 -17.46 21.85
N ARG A 281 35.43 -16.35 22.56
CA ARG A 281 34.08 -15.87 22.91
C ARG A 281 33.21 -15.69 21.66
N ARG A 282 33.72 -15.06 20.59
CA ARG A 282 33.01 -14.90 19.31
C ARG A 282 32.82 -16.21 18.53
N LYS A 283 33.84 -17.09 18.49
CA LYS A 283 33.74 -18.41 17.82
C LYS A 283 32.78 -19.34 18.54
N TYR A 284 32.78 -19.33 19.86
CA TYR A 284 31.81 -20.06 20.68
C TYR A 284 30.40 -19.54 20.42
N ARG A 285 30.26 -18.21 20.22
CA ARG A 285 29.00 -17.58 19.82
C ARG A 285 28.51 -18.03 18.44
N THR A 286 29.41 -18.17 17.45
CA THR A 286 29.06 -18.46 16.04
C THR A 286 29.02 -19.95 15.67
N ARG A 287 29.73 -20.84 16.38
CA ARG A 287 29.81 -22.28 16.05
C ARG A 287 28.72 -23.14 16.68
N HIS A 288 27.98 -22.65 17.68
CA HIS A 288 26.98 -23.46 18.39
C HIS A 288 25.63 -23.63 17.67
N PHE A 289 25.55 -23.32 16.39
CA PHE A 289 24.44 -23.73 15.52
C PHE A 289 24.62 -25.20 15.05
N HIS A 290 25.03 -26.11 15.94
CA HIS A 290 25.29 -27.51 15.57
C HIS A 290 24.20 -28.45 16.12
N PRO A 291 23.33 -29.02 15.26
CA PRO A 291 22.26 -29.94 15.70
C PRO A 291 22.77 -31.16 16.49
N LYS A 292 24.00 -31.61 16.20
CA LYS A 292 24.63 -32.73 16.91
C LYS A 292 24.88 -32.45 18.39
N HIS A 293 25.08 -31.18 18.77
CA HIS A 293 25.24 -30.82 20.18
C HIS A 293 23.90 -30.86 20.90
N MET A 294 22.80 -30.40 20.26
CA MET A 294 21.45 -30.52 20.81
C MET A 294 21.02 -31.98 20.96
N SER A 295 21.32 -32.86 19.99
CA SER A 295 21.03 -34.30 20.16
C SER A 295 21.87 -34.94 21.27
N LYS A 296 23.09 -34.46 21.52
CA LYS A 296 23.95 -34.96 22.59
C LYS A 296 23.50 -34.44 23.95
N LEU A 297 23.09 -33.17 24.03
CA LEU A 297 22.50 -32.57 25.23
C LEU A 297 21.17 -33.26 25.56
N ARG A 298 20.33 -33.52 24.55
CA ARG A 298 19.10 -34.30 24.68
C ARG A 298 19.37 -35.70 25.23
N ARG A 299 20.33 -36.44 24.67
CA ARG A 299 20.74 -37.75 25.21
C ARG A 299 21.35 -37.67 26.62
N GLN A 300 22.01 -36.57 26.96
CA GLN A 300 22.53 -36.37 28.31
C GLN A 300 21.40 -36.08 29.30
N LEU A 301 20.44 -35.23 28.93
CA LEU A 301 19.23 -34.95 29.71
C LEU A 301 18.34 -36.19 29.85
N GLU A 302 18.11 -36.94 28.76
CA GLU A 302 17.39 -38.22 28.78
C GLU A 302 18.07 -39.22 29.72
N ARG A 303 19.41 -39.25 29.75
CA ARG A 303 20.15 -40.08 30.72
C ARG A 303 20.01 -39.57 32.15
N SER A 304 20.11 -38.27 32.38
CA SER A 304 20.00 -37.66 33.71
C SER A 304 18.62 -37.85 34.32
N CYS A 305 17.54 -37.69 33.55
CA CYS A 305 16.18 -37.97 34.02
C CYS A 305 15.94 -39.47 34.25
N SER A 306 16.50 -40.35 33.41
CA SER A 306 16.34 -41.80 33.60
C SER A 306 17.08 -42.36 34.82
N THR A 307 18.08 -41.65 35.35
CA THR A 307 18.83 -42.11 36.53
C THR A 307 18.20 -41.69 37.86
N ASP A 308 17.47 -40.58 37.91
CA ASP A 308 16.82 -40.16 39.16
C ASP A 308 15.46 -40.85 39.33
N GLU A 309 14.70 -41.06 38.25
CA GLU A 309 13.38 -41.71 38.32
C GLU A 309 13.48 -43.22 38.66
N ASN A 310 14.55 -43.89 38.25
CA ASN A 310 14.80 -45.29 38.66
C ASN A 310 15.34 -45.41 40.10
N GLN A 311 15.93 -44.35 40.67
CA GLN A 311 16.41 -44.37 42.08
C GLN A 311 15.33 -44.01 43.09
N GLU A 312 14.28 -43.29 42.69
CA GLU A 312 13.07 -43.08 43.51
C GLU A 312 12.11 -44.27 43.41
N LEU A 313 11.92 -44.88 42.23
CA LEU A 313 11.04 -46.06 42.11
C LEU A 313 11.60 -47.32 42.82
N GLU A 314 12.92 -47.48 42.92
CA GLU A 314 13.54 -48.56 43.72
C GLU A 314 13.55 -48.26 45.23
N ARG A 315 13.38 -47.00 45.66
CA ARG A 315 13.21 -46.67 47.09
C ARG A 315 11.78 -46.83 47.58
N ASP A 316 10.80 -46.61 46.73
CA ASP A 316 9.39 -46.71 47.13
C ASP A 316 8.83 -48.14 47.03
N MET A 317 9.55 -49.08 46.39
CA MET A 317 9.14 -50.51 46.35
C MET A 317 9.55 -51.33 47.58
N ASP A 318 10.42 -50.82 48.46
CA ASP A 318 10.90 -51.57 49.64
C ASP A 318 10.18 -51.21 50.96
N ASP A 319 9.26 -50.22 50.97
CA ASP A 319 8.65 -49.69 52.21
C ASP A 319 7.11 -49.85 52.31
N SER A 320 6.50 -50.69 51.46
CA SER A 320 5.05 -50.98 51.57
C SER A 320 4.74 -52.48 51.51
N SER A 321 5.35 -53.24 52.41
CA SER A 321 4.81 -54.52 52.86
C SER A 321 4.18 -54.32 54.23
N TRP A 322 2.92 -54.73 54.37
CA TRP A 322 2.08 -54.91 55.57
C TRP A 322 0.81 -54.04 55.64
N ASP A 323 -0.32 -54.78 55.58
CA ASP A 323 -1.66 -54.51 56.11
C ASP A 323 -2.56 -53.47 55.41
N HIS A 324 -3.51 -53.95 54.59
CA HIS A 324 -4.85 -54.30 55.11
C HIS A 324 -5.77 -54.88 54.03
N GLU A 325 -6.24 -56.11 54.27
CA GLU A 325 -7.53 -56.59 53.78
C GLU A 325 -8.68 -55.72 54.32
N ARG A 326 -9.73 -55.48 53.51
CA ARG A 326 -11.12 -55.99 53.72
C ARG A 326 -12.20 -55.08 53.09
N GLU A 327 -12.97 -55.70 52.17
CA GLU A 327 -14.41 -55.55 51.83
C GLU A 327 -15.08 -54.16 51.65
N MET A 328 -15.73 -53.91 50.50
CA MET A 328 -17.18 -54.18 50.26
C MET A 328 -17.71 -53.55 48.94
N ASN A 329 -18.41 -54.40 48.19
CA ASN A 329 -19.59 -54.25 47.30
C ASN A 329 -20.28 -52.88 47.06
N GLY A 330 -20.88 -52.78 45.86
CA GLY A 330 -22.05 -51.93 45.53
C GLY A 330 -21.79 -51.05 44.30
N ASP A 331 -22.15 -51.41 43.06
CA ASP A 331 -23.47 -51.56 42.41
C ASP A 331 -24.04 -50.24 41.82
N ASP A 332 -24.65 -50.39 40.63
CA ASP A 332 -25.44 -49.44 39.80
C ASP A 332 -24.72 -48.24 39.14
N GLY A 333 -24.76 -48.08 37.80
CA GLY A 333 -25.87 -47.50 37.01
C GLY A 333 -25.55 -46.01 36.75
N ASP A 334 -25.63 -45.37 35.59
CA ASP A 334 -26.46 -45.52 34.41
C ASP A 334 -25.82 -44.78 33.21
N ASP A 335 -26.32 -45.12 32.02
CA ASP A 335 -26.21 -44.39 30.76
C ASP A 335 -26.61 -42.91 30.90
N ILE A 336 -26.05 -42.03 30.05
CA ILE A 336 -26.79 -40.94 29.40
C ILE A 336 -26.08 -40.53 28.10
N PHE A 337 -26.80 -40.80 27.01
CA PHE A 337 -26.67 -40.27 25.67
C PHE A 337 -27.33 -38.88 25.65
N VAL A 338 -26.73 -37.84 25.05
CA VAL A 338 -27.46 -36.60 24.70
C VAL A 338 -27.17 -36.19 23.27
N ASP A 339 -28.24 -36.32 22.49
CA ASP A 339 -28.56 -35.75 21.19
C ASP A 339 -28.44 -34.22 21.15
N ILE A 340 -28.00 -33.65 20.03
CA ILE A 340 -28.23 -32.24 19.70
C ILE A 340 -29.10 -32.19 18.43
N SER A 341 -30.41 -32.03 18.63
CA SER A 341 -31.40 -31.53 17.67
C SER A 341 -31.35 -29.98 17.71
N LYS A 342 -31.26 -29.29 16.56
CA LYS A 342 -32.33 -28.77 15.68
C LYS A 342 -33.29 -27.73 16.29
N ASP A 343 -33.43 -26.68 15.50
CA ASP A 343 -34.53 -25.70 15.37
C ASP A 343 -34.54 -24.46 16.28
N GLY A 344 -34.74 -23.31 15.61
CA GLY A 344 -34.83 -21.97 16.21
C GLY A 344 -35.00 -20.92 15.12
N LYS A 345 -36.20 -20.89 14.54
CA LYS A 345 -36.72 -19.97 13.54
C LYS A 345 -37.44 -18.84 14.29
N GLU A 346 -37.09 -17.58 14.06
CA GLU A 346 -37.92 -16.44 14.48
C GLU A 346 -37.99 -15.40 13.35
N ASP A 347 -39.23 -15.18 12.93
CA ASP A 347 -39.72 -14.15 12.03
C ASP A 347 -39.88 -12.84 12.81
N ILE A 348 -39.52 -11.69 12.22
CA ILE A 348 -39.98 -10.37 12.69
C ILE A 348 -40.41 -9.55 11.46
N GLU A 349 -41.73 -9.38 11.34
CA GLU A 349 -42.43 -8.31 10.59
C GLU A 349 -41.95 -6.94 11.13
N GLY A 350 -41.62 -5.94 10.31
CA GLY A 350 -42.59 -5.15 9.55
C GLY A 350 -43.00 -3.94 10.41
N ASP A 351 -42.57 -2.73 10.05
CA ASP A 351 -43.28 -1.49 10.38
C ASP A 351 -42.78 -0.33 9.51
N ASP A 352 -43.74 0.28 8.82
CA ASP A 352 -43.68 1.48 8.00
C ASP A 352 -43.54 2.73 8.88
N LEU A 353 -42.72 3.71 8.45
CA LEU A 353 -42.95 5.11 8.83
C LEU A 353 -42.56 6.06 7.68
N GLU A 354 -43.61 6.65 7.09
CA GLU A 354 -43.60 7.95 6.43
C GLU A 354 -43.15 9.07 7.39
N GLY A 355 -42.60 10.16 6.85
CA GLY A 355 -42.28 11.35 7.64
C GLY A 355 -41.56 12.46 6.86
N ASP A 356 -42.37 13.23 6.14
CA ASP A 356 -42.28 14.63 5.70
C ASP A 356 -41.08 15.56 6.02
N GLU A 357 -40.81 16.39 5.01
CA GLU A 357 -40.43 17.82 5.00
C GLU A 357 -40.00 18.50 6.32
N ALA A 358 -38.83 19.15 6.29
CA ALA A 358 -38.68 20.53 6.76
C ALA A 358 -37.38 21.18 6.27
N THR A 359 -37.56 22.24 5.49
CA THR A 359 -36.62 23.33 5.20
C THR A 359 -35.97 23.91 6.47
N ARG A 360 -34.69 24.27 6.40
CA ARG A 360 -34.13 25.30 7.29
C ARG A 360 -33.08 26.15 6.59
N ASN A 361 -33.48 27.39 6.29
CA ASN A 361 -32.60 28.54 6.17
C ASN A 361 -31.95 28.80 7.52
N GLU A 362 -30.67 29.15 7.53
CA GLU A 362 -30.07 30.01 8.57
C GLU A 362 -28.91 30.78 7.95
N GLU A 363 -29.20 32.04 7.58
CA GLU A 363 -28.24 33.12 7.62
C GLU A 363 -27.81 33.33 9.07
N SER A 364 -26.51 33.45 9.35
CA SER A 364 -26.04 34.51 10.25
C SER A 364 -24.53 34.63 10.15
N GLY A 365 -24.07 35.75 9.61
CA GLY A 365 -22.71 36.22 9.85
C GLY A 365 -22.50 36.55 11.33
N SER A 366 -21.28 36.41 11.81
CA SER A 366 -20.78 37.27 12.87
C SER A 366 -19.26 37.35 12.80
N SER A 367 -18.83 38.60 12.67
CA SER A 367 -17.48 39.11 12.83
C SER A 367 -16.92 38.75 14.21
N LEU A 368 -15.71 38.19 14.27
CA LEU A 368 -14.93 38.16 15.51
C LEU A 368 -13.69 39.04 15.35
N SER A 369 -13.80 40.23 15.92
CA SER A 369 -12.71 41.16 16.22
C SER A 369 -11.94 40.72 17.46
N ASP A 370 -10.62 40.82 17.36
CA ASP A 370 -9.63 41.22 18.38
C ASP A 370 -9.99 41.06 19.87
N VAL A 371 -9.30 40.13 20.54
CA VAL A 371 -9.12 40.16 22.00
C VAL A 371 -7.64 40.01 22.33
N GLU A 372 -7.13 41.05 22.99
CA GLU A 372 -5.77 41.21 23.50
C GLU A 372 -5.37 40.12 24.49
N ALA A 373 -4.09 39.75 24.43
CA ALA A 373 -3.45 38.84 25.36
C ALA A 373 -3.03 39.56 26.67
N PRO A 374 -3.35 39.03 27.86
CA PRO A 374 -2.67 39.41 29.08
C PRO A 374 -1.43 38.55 29.32
N LYS A 375 -0.28 39.22 29.44
CA LYS A 375 0.94 38.70 30.07
C LYS A 375 0.67 38.51 31.56
N GLY A 376 0.96 37.32 32.11
CA GLY A 376 0.89 37.11 33.56
C GLY A 376 1.45 35.75 34.01
N ALA A 377 2.60 35.85 34.69
CA ALA A 377 3.29 34.87 35.54
C ALA A 377 2.52 33.63 36.05
N ASN A 378 3.18 32.46 36.01
CA ASN A 378 3.59 31.69 37.21
C ASN A 378 4.16 30.32 36.81
N ALA A 379 5.50 30.21 36.84
CA ALA A 379 6.23 28.95 36.73
C ALA A 379 6.73 28.54 38.12
N ALA A 380 5.97 27.70 38.84
CA ALA A 380 6.44 26.96 40.01
C ALA A 380 5.40 25.92 40.46
N SER A 381 5.34 24.75 39.82
CA SER A 381 4.81 23.51 40.43
C SER A 381 4.95 22.32 39.46
N SER A 382 6.12 21.69 39.43
CA SER A 382 6.33 20.44 38.66
C SER A 382 7.40 19.53 39.27
N ASP A 383 7.67 19.65 40.57
CA ASP A 383 8.77 18.88 41.21
C ASP A 383 8.31 17.92 42.31
N LYS A 384 6.99 17.67 42.44
CA LYS A 384 6.44 16.84 43.53
C LYS A 384 6.13 15.39 43.15
N THR A 385 6.15 15.02 41.87
CA THR A 385 5.89 13.63 41.42
C THR A 385 7.15 12.78 41.20
N ARG A 386 8.35 13.37 41.30
CA ARG A 386 9.62 12.65 41.06
C ARG A 386 10.25 12.07 42.32
N THR A 387 9.88 12.57 43.50
CA THR A 387 10.43 12.11 44.81
C THR A 387 9.73 10.88 45.38
N ASP A 388 8.46 10.60 45.00
CA ASP A 388 7.74 9.41 45.48
C ASP A 388 8.17 8.10 44.80
N ALA A 389 8.66 8.16 43.56
CA ALA A 389 9.18 6.98 42.86
C ALA A 389 10.52 6.49 43.44
N ALA A 390 11.36 7.42 43.92
CA ALA A 390 12.65 7.09 44.54
C ALA A 390 12.49 6.52 45.97
N GLY A 391 11.44 6.91 46.69
CA GLY A 391 11.10 6.36 48.01
C GLY A 391 10.58 4.92 47.96
N ARG A 392 9.87 4.55 46.89
CA ARG A 392 9.37 3.17 46.67
C ARG A 392 10.51 2.17 46.38
N LEU A 393 11.57 2.61 45.72
CA LEU A 393 12.74 1.77 45.38
C LEU A 393 13.60 1.40 46.60
N ARG A 394 13.67 2.24 47.65
CA ARG A 394 14.40 1.89 48.89
C ARG A 394 13.67 0.89 49.78
N ARG A 395 12.36 0.71 49.59
CA ARG A 395 11.57 -0.26 50.36
C ARG A 395 11.68 -1.69 49.79
N LEU A 396 12.26 -1.83 48.59
CA LEU A 396 12.49 -3.12 47.92
C LEU A 396 13.77 -3.84 48.38
N ASP A 397 14.74 -3.13 48.96
CA ASP A 397 15.98 -3.75 49.50
C ASP A 397 15.76 -4.49 50.83
N SER A 398 14.55 -4.45 51.39
CA SER A 398 14.21 -5.09 52.67
C SER A 398 13.05 -6.09 52.60
N MET A 399 12.60 -6.49 51.40
CA MET A 399 11.51 -7.46 51.23
C MET A 399 12.08 -8.84 50.89
N ASP A 400 11.52 -9.88 51.53
CA ASP A 400 11.87 -11.26 51.24
C ASP A 400 11.64 -11.59 49.75
N THR A 401 12.39 -12.57 49.24
CA THR A 401 12.44 -12.94 47.82
C THR A 401 11.07 -13.29 47.23
N ASN A 402 10.13 -13.79 48.03
CA ASN A 402 8.78 -14.15 47.56
C ASN A 402 7.89 -12.91 47.33
N ASP A 403 7.97 -11.90 48.19
CA ASP A 403 7.16 -10.67 48.02
C ASP A 403 7.69 -9.81 46.87
N SER A 404 8.99 -9.88 46.60
CA SER A 404 9.63 -9.21 45.47
C SER A 404 9.16 -9.77 44.12
N GLU A 405 8.86 -11.08 44.06
CA GLU A 405 8.36 -11.75 42.86
C GLU A 405 6.89 -11.37 42.59
N LEU A 406 6.06 -11.33 43.63
CA LEU A 406 4.65 -10.92 43.54
C LEU A 406 4.48 -9.45 43.10
N LEU A 407 5.31 -8.54 43.64
CA LEU A 407 5.28 -7.12 43.28
C LEU A 407 5.83 -6.85 41.87
N LEU A 408 6.77 -7.67 41.39
CA LEU A 408 7.22 -7.60 40.00
C LEU A 408 6.10 -8.04 39.05
N GLU A 409 5.32 -9.04 39.44
CA GLU A 409 4.16 -9.51 38.68
C GLU A 409 3.11 -8.39 38.57
N GLU A 410 2.74 -7.76 39.69
CA GLU A 410 1.75 -6.66 39.74
C GLU A 410 2.18 -5.41 38.97
N ILE A 411 3.48 -5.05 39.00
CA ILE A 411 4.01 -3.91 38.22
C ILE A 411 4.03 -4.22 36.72
N THR A 412 4.27 -5.49 36.33
CA THR A 412 4.29 -5.87 34.90
C THR A 412 2.91 -6.04 34.29
N GLU A 413 1.86 -6.29 35.10
CA GLU A 413 0.50 -6.40 34.58
C GLU A 413 -0.09 -5.06 34.12
N ASN A 414 0.39 -3.94 34.67
CA ASN A 414 -0.16 -2.61 34.43
C ASN A 414 0.57 -1.78 33.35
N GLU A 415 1.61 -2.33 32.70
CA GLU A 415 2.19 -1.66 31.52
C GLU A 415 1.25 -1.79 30.33
N SER A 416 0.51 -0.71 30.03
CA SER A 416 -0.37 -0.63 28.86
C SER A 416 0.37 -0.96 27.56
N TRP A 417 -0.34 -1.59 26.61
CA TRP A 417 0.18 -1.96 25.28
C TRP A 417 0.88 -0.78 24.56
N PHE A 418 0.41 0.45 24.77
CA PHE A 418 1.03 1.66 24.22
C PHE A 418 2.45 1.93 24.76
N SER A 419 2.74 1.59 26.01
CA SER A 419 4.08 1.73 26.59
C SER A 419 5.09 0.81 25.89
N LEU A 420 4.70 -0.42 25.58
CA LEU A 420 5.52 -1.39 24.83
C LEU A 420 5.77 -0.93 23.38
N VAL A 421 4.74 -0.43 22.70
CA VAL A 421 4.87 0.13 21.34
C VAL A 421 5.80 1.35 21.35
N ARG A 422 5.64 2.28 22.31
CA ARG A 422 6.49 3.47 22.43
C ARG A 422 7.95 3.12 22.70
N LEU A 423 8.21 2.12 23.53
CA LEU A 423 9.56 1.63 23.83
C LEU A 423 10.25 1.09 22.57
N HIS A 424 9.50 0.40 21.70
CA HIS A 424 10.03 -0.18 20.47
C HIS A 424 10.11 0.79 19.28
N CYS A 425 9.18 1.73 19.15
CA CYS A 425 9.16 2.70 18.05
C CYS A 425 10.17 3.83 18.26
N CYS A 426 10.37 4.29 19.50
CA CYS A 426 11.21 5.47 19.77
C CYS A 426 12.66 5.16 20.16
N GLY A 427 13.06 3.88 20.29
CA GLY A 427 14.45 3.49 20.56
C GLY A 427 15.06 4.01 21.87
N ASN A 428 14.26 4.66 22.73
CA ASN A 428 14.69 5.30 23.99
C ASN A 428 14.78 4.32 25.16
N ALA A 429 15.05 3.04 24.90
CA ALA A 429 15.40 2.08 25.94
C ALA A 429 16.84 2.35 26.43
N GLU A 430 17.03 3.47 27.12
CA GLU A 430 18.28 3.91 27.73
C GLU A 430 18.46 3.38 29.16
N ARG A 431 17.71 2.34 29.57
CA ARG A 431 17.79 1.79 30.93
C ARG A 431 19.00 0.85 31.10
N ALA A 432 19.97 1.35 31.86
CA ALA A 432 20.74 0.69 32.92
C ALA A 432 21.71 -0.47 32.61
N GLY A 433 22.11 -0.69 31.35
CA GLY A 433 23.20 -1.60 31.04
C GLY A 433 23.98 -1.12 29.82
N GLU A 434 25.32 -1.19 29.89
CA GLU A 434 26.34 -0.71 28.94
C GLU A 434 26.10 -1.12 27.46
N ARG A 435 25.03 -0.65 26.82
CA ARG A 435 24.89 -0.81 25.39
C ARG A 435 25.89 0.13 24.72
N PRO A 436 26.76 -0.38 23.82
CA PRO A 436 27.64 0.49 23.05
C PRO A 436 26.78 1.50 22.31
N LYS A 437 27.09 2.80 22.49
CA LYS A 437 26.39 3.89 21.81
C LYS A 437 26.42 3.62 20.31
N LYS A 438 25.26 3.30 19.72
CA LYS A 438 25.11 3.18 18.26
C LYS A 438 25.73 4.42 17.62
N SER A 439 26.52 4.23 16.57
CA SER A 439 27.13 5.36 15.87
C SER A 439 26.02 6.28 15.33
N ARG A 440 26.30 7.59 15.19
CA ARG A 440 25.34 8.53 14.60
C ARG A 440 24.85 8.03 13.23
N LEU A 441 25.76 7.45 12.43
CA LEU A 441 25.45 6.87 11.14
C LEU A 441 24.41 5.74 11.21
N GLU A 442 24.54 4.81 12.17
CA GLU A 442 23.56 3.72 12.34
C GLU A 442 22.18 4.24 12.72
N LYS A 443 22.10 5.27 13.58
CA LYS A 443 20.84 5.92 13.93
C LYS A 443 20.21 6.58 12.70
N THR A 444 21.00 7.33 11.92
CA THR A 444 20.54 7.98 10.69
C THR A 444 20.06 6.97 9.66
N VAL A 445 20.82 5.90 9.40
CA VAL A 445 20.44 4.84 8.45
C VAL A 445 19.17 4.11 8.91
N SER A 446 19.04 3.85 10.21
CA SER A 446 17.82 3.25 10.76
C SER A 446 16.62 4.18 10.59
N GLY A 447 16.75 5.46 10.90
CA GLY A 447 15.70 6.47 10.71
C GLY A 447 15.28 6.57 9.25
N PHE A 448 16.25 6.72 8.35
CA PHE A 448 16.01 6.77 6.90
C PHE A 448 15.27 5.54 6.38
N LYS A 449 15.65 4.33 6.83
CA LYS A 449 14.96 3.09 6.45
C LYS A 449 13.48 3.11 6.86
N TRP A 450 13.17 3.58 8.07
CA TRP A 450 11.79 3.67 8.56
C TRP A 450 10.99 4.73 7.79
N THR A 451 11.57 5.91 7.59
CA THR A 451 10.94 6.98 6.80
C THR A 451 10.65 6.51 5.39
N MET A 452 11.62 5.87 4.72
CA MET A 452 11.43 5.32 3.38
C MET A 452 10.34 4.25 3.36
N GLY A 453 10.34 3.33 4.33
CA GLY A 453 9.30 2.31 4.46
C GLY A 453 7.91 2.91 4.62
N PHE A 454 7.76 3.96 5.42
CA PHE A 454 6.51 4.68 5.60
C PHE A 454 6.06 5.38 4.31
N VAL A 455 6.95 6.15 3.67
CA VAL A 455 6.65 6.87 2.42
C VAL A 455 6.22 5.91 1.32
N VAL A 456 6.93 4.79 1.16
CA VAL A 456 6.58 3.76 0.17
C VAL A 456 5.19 3.18 0.46
N ASN A 457 4.90 2.79 1.71
CA ASN A 457 3.57 2.24 2.05
C ASN A 457 2.45 3.28 1.88
N ALA A 458 2.68 4.54 2.23
CA ALA A 458 1.72 5.63 2.02
C ALA A 458 1.45 5.86 0.52
N PHE A 459 2.49 5.80 -0.32
CA PHE A 459 2.35 5.87 -1.76
C PHE A 459 1.51 4.70 -2.31
N PHE A 460 1.78 3.46 -1.92
CA PHE A 460 0.97 2.31 -2.33
C PHE A 460 -0.48 2.39 -1.85
N ALA A 461 -0.72 2.87 -0.62
CA ALA A 461 -2.07 3.12 -0.12
C ALA A 461 -2.80 4.20 -0.94
N PHE A 462 -2.12 5.29 -1.30
CA PHE A 462 -2.67 6.31 -2.20
C PHE A 462 -3.05 5.72 -3.57
N LEU A 463 -2.20 4.88 -4.16
CA LEU A 463 -2.52 4.20 -5.43
C LEU A 463 -3.77 3.31 -5.33
N VAL A 464 -3.94 2.57 -4.23
CA VAL A 464 -5.14 1.75 -4.00
C VAL A 464 -6.38 2.62 -3.91
N ILE A 465 -6.34 3.72 -3.14
CA ILE A 465 -7.45 4.66 -3.00
C ILE A 465 -7.83 5.26 -4.35
N VAL A 466 -6.83 5.70 -5.14
CA VAL A 466 -7.08 6.26 -6.48
C VAL A 466 -7.73 5.23 -7.40
N ASN A 467 -7.29 3.98 -7.40
CA ASN A 467 -7.88 2.96 -8.27
C ASN A 467 -9.31 2.57 -7.85
N ILE A 468 -9.61 2.51 -6.55
CA ILE A 468 -10.98 2.32 -6.06
C ILE A 468 -11.87 3.50 -6.49
N GLY A 469 -11.43 4.72 -6.22
CA GLY A 469 -12.17 5.94 -6.57
C GLY A 469 -12.40 6.08 -8.08
N ALA A 470 -11.38 5.81 -8.89
CA ALA A 470 -11.46 5.87 -10.35
C ALA A 470 -12.40 4.79 -10.90
N THR A 471 -12.39 3.58 -10.34
CA THR A 471 -13.33 2.52 -10.73
C THR A 471 -14.78 2.94 -10.46
N HIS A 472 -15.03 3.53 -9.28
CA HIS A 472 -16.37 4.04 -8.95
C HIS A 472 -16.80 5.17 -9.90
N GLN A 473 -15.93 6.15 -10.14
CA GLN A 473 -16.20 7.25 -11.08
C GLN A 473 -16.41 6.73 -12.52
N ASN A 474 -15.62 5.77 -12.98
CA ASN A 474 -15.77 5.16 -14.30
C ASN A 474 -17.16 4.54 -14.47
N ASN A 475 -17.67 3.87 -13.45
CA ASN A 475 -19.02 3.28 -13.49
C ASN A 475 -20.11 4.36 -13.55
N ALA A 476 -19.95 5.47 -12.80
CA ALA A 476 -20.86 6.61 -12.87
C ALA A 476 -20.83 7.26 -14.27
N VAL A 477 -19.64 7.45 -14.85
CA VAL A 477 -19.48 7.99 -16.21
C VAL A 477 -20.17 7.10 -17.24
N ARG A 478 -20.00 5.77 -17.19
CA ARG A 478 -20.68 4.84 -18.11
C ARG A 478 -22.20 4.97 -18.07
N GLN A 479 -22.76 5.26 -16.91
CA GLN A 479 -24.21 5.41 -16.75
C GLN A 479 -24.72 6.76 -17.26
N ASN A 480 -23.95 7.83 -17.10
CA ASN A 480 -24.37 9.19 -17.45
C ASN A 480 -23.98 9.61 -18.87
N LEU A 481 -22.90 9.06 -19.43
CA LEU A 481 -22.36 9.47 -20.73
C LEU A 481 -23.39 9.38 -21.87
N PRO A 482 -24.23 8.32 -22.02
CA PRO A 482 -25.23 8.29 -23.08
C PRO A 482 -26.27 9.42 -22.97
N LYS A 483 -26.71 9.74 -21.74
CA LYS A 483 -27.68 10.82 -21.50
C LYS A 483 -27.07 12.19 -21.78
N ALA A 484 -25.83 12.38 -21.34
CA ALA A 484 -25.08 13.58 -21.69
C ALA A 484 -24.90 13.69 -23.21
N TYR A 485 -24.62 12.59 -23.91
CA TYR A 485 -24.47 12.60 -25.37
C TYR A 485 -25.74 13.05 -26.09
N GLU A 486 -26.89 12.51 -25.71
CA GLU A 486 -28.18 12.88 -26.30
C GLU A 486 -28.53 14.36 -26.07
N LEU A 487 -28.18 14.88 -24.88
CA LEU A 487 -28.40 16.28 -24.55
C LEU A 487 -27.43 17.23 -25.28
N LEU A 488 -26.15 16.86 -25.35
CA LEU A 488 -25.09 17.72 -25.88
C LEU A 488 -25.01 17.67 -27.41
N TYR A 489 -25.39 16.54 -28.00
CA TYR A 489 -25.31 16.24 -29.43
C TYR A 489 -26.62 15.62 -29.94
N PRO A 490 -27.74 16.36 -29.88
CA PRO A 490 -29.02 15.84 -30.33
C PRO A 490 -29.00 15.55 -31.85
N PRO A 491 -29.90 14.70 -32.38
CA PRO A 491 -29.92 14.35 -33.81
C PRO A 491 -30.01 15.55 -34.77
N ASP A 492 -30.58 16.66 -34.31
CA ASP A 492 -30.71 17.93 -35.01
C ASP A 492 -29.61 18.94 -34.63
N TYR A 493 -28.48 18.51 -34.08
CA TYR A 493 -27.38 19.38 -33.63
C TYR A 493 -26.94 20.44 -34.66
N ASN A 494 -26.99 20.11 -35.95
CA ASN A 494 -26.65 21.02 -37.05
C ASN A 494 -27.83 21.80 -37.64
N ASN A 495 -29.07 21.50 -37.23
CA ASN A 495 -30.30 22.09 -37.78
C ASN A 495 -31.14 22.82 -36.72
N GLY A 496 -30.85 22.64 -35.43
CA GLY A 496 -31.55 23.29 -34.33
C GLY A 496 -31.10 24.73 -34.08
N THR A 497 -31.27 25.18 -32.85
CA THR A 497 -30.90 26.53 -32.40
C THR A 497 -29.45 26.85 -32.73
N VAL A 498 -29.15 28.10 -33.08
CA VAL A 498 -27.78 28.57 -33.37
C VAL A 498 -27.53 29.95 -32.76
N CYS A 499 -26.25 30.25 -32.54
CA CYS A 499 -25.78 31.58 -32.19
C CYS A 499 -25.09 32.20 -33.41
N ALA A 500 -25.48 33.42 -33.76
CA ALA A 500 -25.00 34.09 -34.96
C ALA A 500 -24.71 35.57 -34.70
N TRP A 501 -23.84 36.16 -35.52
CA TRP A 501 -23.52 37.60 -35.50
C TRP A 501 -23.92 38.29 -36.80
N ASP A 502 -24.14 39.60 -36.78
CA ASP A 502 -24.46 40.39 -37.97
C ASP A 502 -23.21 40.82 -38.76
N ASN A 503 -22.07 40.98 -38.09
CA ASN A 503 -20.77 41.30 -38.68
C ASN A 503 -19.62 40.59 -37.95
N ASN A 504 -18.43 40.57 -38.55
CA ASN A 504 -17.23 39.92 -38.02
C ASN A 504 -16.31 40.90 -37.26
N GLY A 505 -16.87 41.76 -36.41
CA GLY A 505 -16.12 42.73 -35.62
C GLY A 505 -16.52 42.81 -34.14
N PRO A 506 -15.75 43.56 -33.32
CA PRO A 506 -16.05 43.75 -31.89
C PRO A 506 -17.42 44.36 -31.60
N ASP A 507 -17.93 45.17 -32.53
CA ASP A 507 -19.24 45.82 -32.42
C ASP A 507 -20.40 44.96 -32.95
N SER A 508 -20.17 43.65 -33.12
CA SER A 508 -21.18 42.73 -33.64
C SER A 508 -22.33 42.51 -32.66
N ILE A 509 -23.54 42.47 -33.22
CA ILE A 509 -24.75 42.05 -32.52
C ILE A 509 -24.77 40.54 -32.58
N ILE A 510 -24.61 39.89 -31.42
CA ILE A 510 -24.62 38.43 -31.28
C ILE A 510 -25.95 38.01 -30.66
N GLN A 511 -26.70 37.15 -31.35
CA GLN A 511 -27.99 36.68 -30.86
C GLN A 511 -28.35 35.26 -31.29
N THR A 512 -29.29 34.67 -30.54
CA THR A 512 -29.79 33.30 -30.76
C THR A 512 -30.88 33.29 -31.83
N PHE A 513 -30.86 32.29 -32.70
CA PHE A 513 -31.91 31.98 -33.66
C PHE A 513 -32.39 30.54 -33.50
N ASP A 514 -33.67 30.28 -33.76
CA ASP A 514 -34.27 28.95 -33.62
C ASP A 514 -33.70 27.94 -34.62
N THR A 515 -33.37 28.41 -35.84
CA THR A 515 -32.76 27.58 -36.89
C THR A 515 -31.64 28.31 -37.64
N PRO A 516 -30.74 27.58 -38.33
CA PRO A 516 -29.72 28.18 -39.20
C PRO A 516 -30.30 29.04 -40.33
N ASP A 517 -31.50 28.69 -40.81
CA ASP A 517 -32.14 29.40 -41.92
C ASP A 517 -32.71 30.75 -41.47
N ASP A 518 -33.22 30.83 -40.24
CA ASP A 518 -33.67 32.10 -39.65
C ASP A 518 -32.51 33.08 -39.47
N ALA A 519 -31.35 32.59 -39.02
CA ALA A 519 -30.13 33.40 -38.92
C ALA A 519 -29.72 33.96 -40.30
N ARG A 520 -29.66 33.09 -41.32
CA ARG A 520 -29.30 33.51 -42.69
C ARG A 520 -30.33 34.48 -43.28
N ALA A 521 -31.63 34.27 -43.03
CA ALA A 521 -32.68 35.16 -43.48
C ALA A 521 -32.58 36.56 -42.85
N ALA A 522 -32.04 36.65 -41.64
CA ALA A 522 -31.76 37.91 -40.96
C ALA A 522 -30.43 38.58 -41.40
N ASN A 523 -29.69 38.01 -42.36
CA ASN A 523 -28.32 38.39 -42.73
C ASN A 523 -27.28 38.18 -41.63
N PHE A 524 -27.49 37.22 -40.73
CA PHE A 524 -26.51 36.84 -39.71
C PHE A 524 -25.66 35.66 -40.19
N SER A 525 -24.41 35.64 -39.76
CA SER A 525 -23.46 34.56 -39.97
C SER A 525 -23.35 33.70 -38.72
N ILE A 526 -23.50 32.39 -38.88
CA ILE A 526 -23.53 31.45 -37.76
C ILE A 526 -22.11 31.30 -37.19
N VAL A 527 -22.02 31.47 -35.87
CA VAL A 527 -20.78 31.44 -35.09
C VAL A 527 -20.60 30.10 -34.40
N HIS A 528 -21.68 29.56 -33.82
CA HIS A 528 -21.67 28.23 -33.22
C HIS A 528 -23.05 27.59 -33.19
N CYS A 529 -23.11 26.25 -33.18
CA CYS A 529 -24.36 25.50 -32.95
C CYS A 529 -24.91 25.77 -31.53
N GLY A 530 -26.23 25.71 -31.34
CA GLY A 530 -27.01 25.98 -30.12
C GLY A 530 -27.06 27.47 -29.70
N ALA A 531 -27.86 27.80 -28.68
CA ALA A 531 -28.09 29.17 -28.21
C ALA A 531 -26.82 29.90 -27.74
N CYS A 532 -26.80 31.23 -27.91
CA CYS A 532 -25.81 32.12 -27.31
C CYS A 532 -25.94 32.13 -25.78
N ALA A 533 -24.82 32.25 -25.07
CA ALA A 533 -24.79 32.35 -23.61
C ALA A 533 -23.55 33.12 -23.14
N ALA A 534 -23.04 32.85 -21.93
CA ALA A 534 -22.03 33.68 -21.27
C ALA A 534 -20.72 33.81 -22.05
N CYS A 535 -20.26 32.75 -22.74
CA CYS A 535 -19.03 32.77 -23.53
C CYS A 535 -19.25 33.14 -25.01
N SER A 536 -20.43 33.65 -25.38
CA SER A 536 -20.76 34.03 -26.76
C SER A 536 -20.41 35.49 -27.07
N THR A 537 -19.63 36.17 -26.23
CA THR A 537 -19.14 37.53 -26.51
C THR A 537 -18.03 37.52 -27.55
N TRP A 538 -17.80 38.64 -28.23
CA TRP A 538 -16.69 38.76 -29.20
C TRP A 538 -15.32 38.38 -28.59
N GLN A 539 -15.06 38.84 -27.36
CA GLN A 539 -13.83 38.54 -26.63
C GLN A 539 -13.68 37.04 -26.38
N ASP A 540 -14.71 36.39 -25.85
CA ASP A 540 -14.63 34.97 -25.48
C ASP A 540 -14.55 34.07 -26.73
N LEU A 541 -15.26 34.42 -27.80
CA LEU A 541 -15.16 33.73 -29.10
C LEU A 541 -13.74 33.81 -29.67
N ARG A 542 -13.13 35.00 -29.60
CA ARG A 542 -11.72 35.19 -29.98
C ARG A 542 -10.81 34.31 -29.14
N LEU A 543 -11.01 34.25 -27.83
CA LEU A 543 -10.22 33.41 -26.94
C LEU A 543 -10.36 31.91 -27.25
N GLN A 544 -11.56 31.41 -27.57
CA GLN A 544 -11.74 30.02 -27.98
C GLN A 544 -10.86 29.65 -29.19
N TRP A 545 -10.64 30.60 -30.12
CA TRP A 545 -9.75 30.42 -31.26
C TRP A 545 -8.27 30.61 -30.92
N THR A 546 -7.88 31.73 -30.32
CA THR A 546 -6.48 32.07 -30.09
C THR A 546 -5.82 31.14 -29.06
N THR A 547 -6.60 30.60 -28.13
CA THR A 547 -6.13 29.64 -27.11
C THR A 547 -6.30 28.18 -27.51
N ARG A 548 -6.72 27.87 -28.76
CA ARG A 548 -7.07 26.51 -29.21
C ARG A 548 -5.98 25.45 -28.97
N SER A 549 -4.72 25.87 -28.93
CA SER A 549 -3.56 25.01 -28.72
C SER A 549 -3.16 24.78 -27.25
N TYR A 550 -3.71 25.54 -26.29
CA TYR A 550 -3.29 25.46 -24.88
C TYR A 550 -4.40 25.64 -23.83
N LEU A 551 -5.62 26.02 -24.21
CA LEU A 551 -6.73 26.28 -23.28
C LEU A 551 -7.00 25.12 -22.32
N ALA A 552 -6.89 23.88 -22.82
CA ALA A 552 -7.09 22.70 -21.99
C ALA A 552 -6.05 22.60 -20.86
N ASP A 553 -4.79 22.93 -21.15
CA ASP A 553 -3.71 22.90 -20.17
C ASP A 553 -3.83 24.08 -19.20
N ALA A 554 -4.16 25.27 -19.69
CA ALA A 554 -4.41 26.45 -18.87
C ALA A 554 -5.59 26.26 -17.91
N ALA A 555 -6.72 25.73 -18.40
CA ALA A 555 -7.88 25.40 -17.58
C ALA A 555 -7.55 24.35 -16.49
N GLN A 556 -6.70 23.36 -16.81
CA GLN A 556 -6.21 22.41 -15.81
C GLN A 556 -5.33 23.09 -14.75
N ASP A 557 -4.49 24.03 -15.14
CA ASP A 557 -3.67 24.80 -14.20
C ASP A 557 -4.52 25.69 -13.29
N CYS A 558 -5.58 26.31 -13.81
CA CYS A 558 -6.57 27.02 -12.98
C CYS A 558 -7.31 26.07 -12.04
N THR A 559 -7.73 24.89 -12.51
CA THR A 559 -8.38 23.87 -11.67
C THR A 559 -7.46 23.42 -10.52
N LYS A 560 -6.13 23.36 -10.73
CA LYS A 560 -5.19 23.01 -9.65
C LYS A 560 -5.20 24.03 -8.51
N ARG A 561 -5.49 25.31 -8.79
CA ARG A 561 -5.61 26.35 -7.75
C ARG A 561 -6.78 26.06 -6.79
N ALA A 562 -7.80 25.32 -7.25
CA ALA A 562 -8.92 24.88 -6.41
C ALA A 562 -8.49 24.01 -5.22
N PHE A 563 -7.33 23.34 -5.25
CA PHE A 563 -6.89 22.49 -4.14
C PHE A 563 -6.47 23.28 -2.90
N LEU A 564 -6.07 24.55 -3.05
CA LEU A 564 -5.60 25.40 -1.95
C LEU A 564 -6.40 26.70 -1.80
N GLY A 565 -6.96 27.24 -2.89
CA GLY A 565 -7.59 28.56 -2.91
C GLY A 565 -9.12 28.58 -3.10
N GLY A 566 -9.79 27.43 -3.16
CA GLY A 566 -11.25 27.38 -3.32
C GLY A 566 -11.73 27.78 -4.71
N SER A 567 -12.99 28.22 -4.84
CA SER A 567 -13.61 28.63 -6.10
C SER A 567 -13.11 29.97 -6.62
N GLU A 568 -12.88 30.94 -5.73
CA GLU A 568 -12.42 32.29 -6.08
C GLU A 568 -11.06 32.25 -6.79
N ALA A 569 -10.10 31.47 -6.29
CA ALA A 569 -8.79 31.34 -6.92
C ALA A 569 -8.82 30.68 -8.31
N VAL A 570 -9.87 29.90 -8.59
CA VAL A 570 -10.10 29.28 -9.90
C VAL A 570 -10.69 30.31 -10.86
N GLN A 571 -11.70 31.05 -10.40
CA GLN A 571 -12.33 32.12 -11.16
C GLN A 571 -11.33 33.22 -11.52
N GLU A 572 -10.59 33.73 -10.55
CA GLU A 572 -9.53 34.72 -10.76
C GLU A 572 -8.51 34.23 -11.81
N CYS A 573 -8.16 32.94 -11.81
CA CYS A 573 -7.26 32.37 -12.81
C CYS A 573 -7.88 32.27 -14.21
N ASN A 574 -9.19 32.03 -14.31
CA ASN A 574 -9.89 31.99 -15.59
C ASN A 574 -10.07 33.41 -16.18
N GLU A 575 -10.19 34.43 -15.33
CA GLU A 575 -10.29 35.85 -15.70
C GLU A 575 -8.93 36.50 -15.99
N ASP A 576 -7.84 35.97 -15.42
CA ASP A 576 -6.47 36.48 -15.60
C ASP A 576 -6.05 36.46 -17.08
N GLU A 577 -5.78 37.65 -17.64
CA GLU A 577 -5.36 37.84 -19.04
C GLU A 577 -4.03 37.16 -19.36
N ASP A 578 -3.15 36.98 -18.37
CA ASP A 578 -1.89 36.28 -18.55
C ASP A 578 -2.08 34.74 -18.58
N MET A 579 -3.26 34.25 -18.20
CA MET A 579 -3.61 32.83 -18.19
C MET A 579 -4.61 32.45 -19.29
N ILE A 580 -5.84 32.97 -19.22
CA ILE A 580 -6.91 32.70 -20.19
C ILE A 580 -7.62 33.98 -20.62
N GLY A 581 -8.03 34.85 -19.69
CA GLY A 581 -8.63 36.15 -19.97
C GLY A 581 -10.13 36.13 -20.31
N PHE A 582 -10.88 35.12 -19.84
CA PHE A 582 -12.33 35.08 -20.06
C PHE A 582 -13.06 36.27 -19.41
N SER A 583 -14.19 36.66 -19.99
CA SER A 583 -15.14 37.56 -19.31
C SER A 583 -15.59 36.96 -17.97
N GLU A 584 -16.04 37.79 -17.03
CA GLU A 584 -16.48 37.36 -15.69
C GLU A 584 -17.59 36.28 -15.78
N GLU A 585 -18.57 36.47 -16.67
CA GLU A 585 -19.66 35.51 -16.86
C GLU A 585 -19.16 34.20 -17.47
N CYS A 586 -18.28 34.25 -18.46
CA CYS A 586 -17.70 33.05 -19.06
C CYS A 586 -16.78 32.31 -18.08
N ALA A 587 -15.94 33.04 -17.35
CA ALA A 587 -15.07 32.50 -16.31
C ALA A 587 -15.86 31.84 -15.18
N THR A 588 -17.03 32.38 -14.84
CA THR A 588 -17.96 31.75 -13.89
C THR A 588 -18.44 30.38 -14.40
N CYS A 589 -18.89 30.27 -15.66
CA CYS A 589 -19.30 28.99 -16.24
C CYS A 589 -18.16 27.96 -16.20
N TRP A 590 -16.95 28.35 -16.59
CA TRP A 590 -15.77 27.48 -16.54
C TRP A 590 -15.38 27.10 -15.11
N THR A 591 -15.49 28.01 -14.15
CA THR A 591 -15.19 27.72 -12.74
C THR A 591 -16.15 26.68 -12.18
N VAL A 592 -17.44 26.80 -12.47
CA VAL A 592 -18.45 25.81 -12.06
C VAL A 592 -18.14 24.44 -12.67
N ASP A 593 -17.82 24.39 -13.96
CA ASP A 593 -17.42 23.16 -14.65
C ASP A 593 -16.17 22.51 -14.03
N GLN A 594 -15.10 23.29 -13.84
CA GLN A 594 -13.85 22.82 -13.24
C GLN A 594 -14.04 22.29 -11.80
N LEU A 595 -14.89 22.94 -10.99
CA LEU A 595 -15.23 22.48 -9.64
C LEU A 595 -16.11 21.24 -9.66
N CYS A 596 -17.04 21.14 -10.60
CA CYS A 596 -17.82 19.93 -10.85
C CYS A 596 -16.90 18.77 -11.26
N ALA A 597 -15.97 18.98 -12.19
CA ALA A 597 -14.99 17.99 -12.63
C ALA A 597 -14.07 17.56 -11.48
N LYS A 598 -13.62 18.49 -10.64
CA LYS A 598 -12.87 18.17 -9.41
C LYS A 598 -13.68 17.28 -8.47
N LYS A 599 -14.98 17.53 -8.31
CA LYS A 599 -15.84 16.72 -7.43
C LYS A 599 -16.09 15.32 -8.02
N ASN A 600 -16.34 15.22 -9.32
CA ASN A 600 -16.85 14.01 -9.96
C ASN A 600 -15.79 13.18 -10.69
N CYS A 601 -14.65 13.76 -11.05
CA CYS A 601 -13.67 13.15 -11.98
C CYS A 601 -12.22 13.12 -11.45
N VAL A 602 -11.96 13.55 -10.21
CA VAL A 602 -10.60 13.66 -9.66
C VAL A 602 -9.81 12.36 -9.61
N PHE A 603 -10.45 11.21 -9.34
CA PHE A 603 -9.73 9.94 -9.28
C PHE A 603 -9.40 9.42 -10.68
N ILE A 604 -10.31 9.58 -11.65
CA ILE A 604 -10.02 9.32 -13.07
C ILE A 604 -8.88 10.21 -13.54
N PHE A 605 -8.85 11.48 -13.13
CA PHE A 605 -7.73 12.38 -13.42
C PHE A 605 -6.40 11.88 -12.83
N PHE A 606 -6.34 11.56 -11.54
CA PHE A 606 -5.13 11.01 -10.94
C PHE A 606 -4.70 9.69 -11.59
N GLN A 607 -5.65 8.85 -11.98
CA GLN A 607 -5.38 7.63 -12.74
C GLN A 607 -4.79 7.94 -14.12
N GLY A 608 -5.34 8.94 -14.82
CA GLY A 608 -4.85 9.48 -16.09
C GLY A 608 -3.40 9.99 -16.02
N VAL A 609 -3.03 10.65 -14.92
CA VAL A 609 -1.64 11.08 -14.67
C VAL A 609 -0.71 9.86 -14.66
N MET A 610 -1.10 8.79 -13.97
CA MET A 610 -0.26 7.60 -13.79
C MET A 610 -0.04 6.81 -15.08
N ILE A 611 -1.04 6.78 -15.96
CA ILE A 611 -0.95 6.08 -17.26
C ILE A 611 -0.36 6.95 -18.37
N ASN A 612 0.09 8.18 -18.07
CA ASN A 612 0.61 9.16 -19.03
C ASN A 612 -0.38 9.47 -20.19
N LYS A 613 -1.69 9.44 -19.91
CA LYS A 613 -2.74 9.77 -20.90
C LYS A 613 -3.20 11.22 -20.83
N LEU A 614 -2.85 11.97 -19.78
CA LEU A 614 -3.25 13.38 -19.65
C LEU A 614 -2.81 14.23 -20.83
N THR A 615 -1.66 13.94 -21.43
CA THR A 615 -1.13 14.72 -22.54
C THR A 615 -1.79 14.41 -23.88
N ASN A 616 -2.45 13.25 -24.02
CA ASN A 616 -2.94 12.83 -25.33
C ASN A 616 -4.41 13.18 -25.55
N PHE A 617 -5.26 13.33 -24.53
CA PHE A 617 -6.72 13.60 -24.61
C PHE A 617 -7.50 12.86 -25.72
N GLN A 618 -6.90 11.83 -26.34
CA GLN A 618 -7.48 11.08 -27.43
C GLN A 618 -8.55 10.18 -26.83
N VAL A 619 -9.77 10.65 -26.96
CA VAL A 619 -10.98 9.96 -26.58
C VAL A 619 -11.42 9.08 -27.74
N GLY A 620 -11.16 7.78 -27.61
CA GLY A 620 -11.91 6.80 -28.39
C GLY A 620 -13.38 6.82 -27.97
N PRO A 621 -14.32 6.43 -28.85
CA PRO A 621 -15.76 6.51 -28.59
C PRO A 621 -16.24 5.72 -27.35
N ASN A 622 -15.43 4.76 -26.87
CA ASN A 622 -15.71 3.97 -25.66
C ASN A 622 -14.66 4.15 -24.55
N GLU A 623 -13.74 5.10 -24.71
CA GLU A 623 -12.68 5.34 -23.71
C GLU A 623 -13.14 6.32 -22.66
N ILE A 624 -13.04 5.92 -21.39
CA ILE A 624 -13.29 6.84 -20.28
C ILE A 624 -11.98 7.55 -19.96
N THR A 625 -11.99 8.86 -20.17
CA THR A 625 -10.92 9.79 -19.82
C THR A 625 -11.47 10.85 -18.87
N SER A 626 -10.59 11.71 -18.34
CA SER A 626 -11.03 12.90 -17.60
C SER A 626 -11.97 13.78 -18.42
N ALA A 627 -11.78 13.88 -19.73
CA ALA A 627 -12.59 14.72 -20.59
C ALA A 627 -13.99 14.13 -20.88
N THR A 628 -14.11 12.81 -21.03
CA THR A 628 -15.45 12.17 -21.12
C THR A 628 -16.15 12.11 -19.77
N CYS A 629 -15.39 12.05 -18.68
CA CYS A 629 -15.98 12.15 -17.34
C CYS A 629 -16.60 13.53 -17.15
N ASP A 630 -15.85 14.58 -17.50
CA ASP A 630 -16.31 15.96 -17.48
C ASP A 630 -17.57 16.16 -18.32
N GLU A 631 -17.58 15.67 -19.56
CA GLU A 631 -18.79 15.67 -20.41
C GLU A 631 -19.98 14.94 -19.79
N ALA A 632 -19.76 13.76 -19.23
CA ALA A 632 -20.83 12.95 -18.67
C ALA A 632 -21.43 13.55 -17.41
N MET A 633 -20.60 14.21 -16.59
CA MET A 633 -20.97 14.62 -15.23
C MET A 633 -21.26 16.12 -15.12
N CYS A 634 -20.62 16.96 -15.94
CA CYS A 634 -20.64 18.42 -15.82
C CYS A 634 -21.12 19.11 -17.11
N GLY A 635 -20.93 18.46 -18.25
CA GLY A 635 -21.38 18.94 -19.56
C GLY A 635 -22.85 19.42 -19.63
N PRO A 636 -23.83 18.69 -19.05
CA PRO A 636 -25.24 19.12 -19.04
C PRO A 636 -25.51 20.50 -18.46
N GLU A 637 -24.70 20.95 -17.50
CA GLU A 637 -24.83 22.28 -16.88
C GLU A 637 -23.91 23.30 -17.58
N PHE A 638 -22.69 22.88 -17.92
CA PHE A 638 -21.67 23.75 -18.52
C PHE A 638 -22.03 24.23 -19.93
N VAL A 639 -22.52 23.35 -20.80
CA VAL A 639 -22.74 23.68 -22.22
C VAL A 639 -23.86 24.71 -22.42
N PRO A 640 -25.00 24.64 -21.70
CA PRO A 640 -25.98 25.72 -21.71
C PRO A 640 -25.47 27.05 -21.13
N CYS A 641 -24.62 27.00 -20.08
CA CYS A 641 -24.04 28.20 -19.46
C CYS A 641 -23.05 28.92 -20.40
N SER A 642 -22.12 28.16 -20.97
CA SER A 642 -21.06 28.70 -21.82
C SER A 642 -21.59 29.14 -23.19
N GLY A 643 -22.46 28.35 -23.82
CA GLY A 643 -22.93 28.60 -25.19
C GLY A 643 -21.83 28.28 -26.20
N ALA A 644 -20.80 29.12 -26.28
CA ALA A 644 -19.67 28.88 -27.18
C ALA A 644 -18.68 27.88 -26.59
N THR A 645 -18.34 26.86 -27.39
CA THR A 645 -17.19 25.97 -27.15
C THR A 645 -16.50 25.70 -28.47
N ARG A 646 -15.19 25.37 -28.45
CA ARG A 646 -14.42 25.01 -29.66
C ARG A 646 -15.15 24.00 -30.56
N ARG A 647 -15.85 23.01 -29.99
CA ARG A 647 -16.62 22.00 -30.76
C ARG A 647 -17.85 22.58 -31.44
N ARG A 648 -18.58 23.45 -30.73
CA ARG A 648 -19.77 24.14 -31.27
C ARG A 648 -19.38 25.16 -32.35
N MET A 649 -18.13 25.62 -32.36
CA MET A 649 -17.54 26.54 -33.35
C MET A 649 -16.78 25.85 -34.51
N ASP A 650 -16.76 24.51 -34.58
CA ASP A 650 -15.93 23.72 -35.53
C ASP A 650 -14.42 24.02 -35.45
N ILE A 651 -13.92 24.46 -34.28
CA ILE A 651 -12.50 24.74 -34.06
C ILE A 651 -11.78 23.44 -33.68
N ILE A 652 -10.81 23.06 -34.51
CA ILE A 652 -9.89 21.96 -34.20
C ILE A 652 -8.95 22.39 -33.07
N SER A 653 -8.93 21.60 -32.00
CA SER A 653 -8.18 21.88 -30.78
C SER A 653 -7.16 20.79 -30.45
N THR A 654 -6.36 20.98 -29.39
CA THR A 654 -5.47 19.90 -28.87
C THR A 654 -6.23 18.64 -28.48
N ILE A 655 -7.51 18.77 -28.14
CA ILE A 655 -8.40 17.64 -27.88
C ILE A 655 -9.14 17.32 -29.18
N ALA A 656 -8.67 16.30 -29.89
CA ALA A 656 -9.35 15.79 -31.09
C ALA A 656 -10.70 15.15 -30.71
N ARG A 657 -11.75 15.50 -31.45
CA ARG A 657 -13.11 14.99 -31.22
C ARG A 657 -13.68 14.34 -32.48
N PRO A 658 -14.53 13.31 -32.35
CA PRO A 658 -15.30 12.77 -33.46
C PRO A 658 -16.09 13.85 -34.22
N LEU A 659 -16.29 13.66 -35.52
CA LEU A 659 -16.96 14.64 -36.39
C LEU A 659 -18.44 14.84 -36.05
N ASP A 660 -19.09 13.83 -35.45
CA ASP A 660 -20.48 13.89 -34.98
C ASP A 660 -20.65 14.74 -33.72
N GLN A 661 -19.55 15.11 -33.05
CA GLN A 661 -19.54 16.02 -31.90
C GLN A 661 -19.16 17.46 -32.28
N GLN A 662 -18.95 17.73 -33.58
CA GLN A 662 -18.52 19.04 -34.10
C GLN A 662 -19.64 19.67 -34.91
N CYS A 663 -19.81 20.99 -34.77
CA CYS A 663 -20.80 21.74 -35.52
C CYS A 663 -20.34 21.89 -36.97
N ARG A 664 -21.07 21.33 -37.94
CA ARG A 664 -20.63 21.24 -39.35
C ARG A 664 -21.17 22.35 -40.25
N ILE A 665 -22.01 23.22 -39.70
CA ILE A 665 -22.68 24.31 -40.43
C ILE A 665 -21.95 25.66 -40.31
N ILE A 666 -20.80 25.68 -39.63
CA ILE A 666 -19.97 26.87 -39.46
C ILE A 666 -19.12 27.07 -40.71
N ASN A 667 -19.19 28.26 -41.29
CA ASN A 667 -18.44 28.67 -42.48
C ASN A 667 -17.50 29.85 -42.20
N GLN A 668 -17.20 30.11 -40.92
CA GLN A 668 -16.31 31.18 -40.51
C GLN A 668 -14.84 30.83 -40.81
N ASP A 669 -14.11 31.81 -41.33
CA ASP A 669 -12.65 31.76 -41.40
C ASP A 669 -12.07 32.41 -40.15
N TRP A 670 -11.96 31.61 -39.08
CA TRP A 670 -11.51 32.10 -37.77
C TRP A 670 -10.10 32.72 -37.80
N GLU A 671 -9.22 32.25 -38.69
CA GLU A 671 -7.88 32.81 -38.89
C GLU A 671 -7.98 34.24 -39.44
N THR A 672 -8.74 34.43 -40.52
CA THR A 672 -8.98 35.78 -41.08
C THR A 672 -9.67 36.71 -40.08
N ILE A 673 -10.55 36.20 -39.22
CA ILE A 673 -11.31 37.01 -38.27
C ILE A 673 -10.47 37.44 -37.05
N PHE A 674 -9.66 36.54 -36.49
CA PHE A 674 -9.01 36.75 -35.18
C PHE A 674 -7.49 36.86 -35.20
N ASP A 675 -6.81 36.43 -36.27
CA ASP A 675 -5.34 36.49 -36.37
C ASP A 675 -4.84 37.81 -37.00
N HIS A 676 -5.76 38.71 -37.38
CA HIS A 676 -5.44 40.07 -37.80
C HIS A 676 -5.49 41.06 -36.62
N PRO A 677 -4.40 41.81 -36.37
CA PRO A 677 -4.28 42.73 -35.22
C PRO A 677 -5.14 43.99 -35.34
#